data_AF-W3A614-F1
#
_entry.id   AF-W3A614-F1
#
_cell.length_a   1.000
_cell.length_b   1.000
_cell.length_c   1.000
_cell.angle_alpha   90.00
_cell.angle_beta   90.00
_cell.angle_gamma   90.00
#
_symmetry.space_group_name_H-M   'P 1'
#
loop_
_entity.id
_entity.type
_entity.pdbx_description
1 polymer ?
#
loop_
_entity_poly.entity_id
_entity_poly.type
_entity_poly.pdbx_seq_one_letter_code
_entity_poly.pdbx_strand_id
1 'polypeptide(L)'
;MRLKHWLLTACTLALAAADAPCDERKLQRDAVMLLAAHVDVELGGIGAGKPDVVGFQYLKPAEAVLAAQALAHEDFNQAAAQFQRILEYQKPNGLLPHLVYGPSVPSHLRWIPSNRTFHPGPAFWQQTLSSEKQEELSASPFNTSTISAPPVAGDVAWEIFRLAPYDSVLGVRTTAVQFLCHVYEPLKMLQKHLFSSRRGPSPNSLLVARHPWETFSSLSPHWQAFLADLKDAPDYKTVVSSIPEEARARFATGASTIFSAEDAVENLYEPMVYLAAQTHRRESNEIYNRNTAVLDSIVNAANSVEAEKFGVEDVEFNALMLRSSLSLVNIGRVLVEHSSSCTEFSLTQKELLKDMKELRSMARGLEGALIGDNSTRGLWNKSADFFADSSRLSVTSVHSLRGFLPGYAAELDEDKKMRSMKHFLSEPGSFSFFCTQFPASFFACSGVDATEIAGLREDRPAVTTWVLFNYYLQRGFARNKFPGLADYIRNKTRDMICEATAPARSSLPFALSAKAPAPTALTLAYDSRNAKPVQVFDDSYLGSTLAAAALLNILLPAVTPPPSPDTPPIDHRLLSIIMCVELVVAFGVAMSCFLFSVYFVANRPRDRRLSPASVARRRSSLGKKSRDKLDRRREELEDRGRSSGSSWADRYSESSYSDYSPRSGHAPYELEESLISEGDEHYGSFDEAEQPETPSNSAWKAAKKVLADISPW
;
A
#
# COMPACT_ATOMS: atom_id res chain seq x y z
N MET A 1 46.15 -48.44 -14.12
CA MET A 1 46.04 -47.30 -13.18
C MET A 1 45.45 -46.03 -13.83
N ARG A 2 44.46 -46.13 -14.75
CA ARG A 2 43.85 -44.96 -15.43
C ARG A 2 42.30 -44.91 -15.42
N LEU A 3 41.63 -45.81 -14.69
CA LEU A 3 40.15 -45.84 -14.60
C LEU A 3 39.56 -45.18 -13.33
N LYS A 4 40.37 -44.87 -12.30
CA LYS A 4 39.90 -44.32 -11.02
C LYS A 4 39.76 -42.78 -10.97
N HIS A 5 40.12 -42.04 -12.03
CA HIS A 5 39.92 -40.58 -12.05
C HIS A 5 38.64 -40.14 -12.77
N TRP A 6 38.18 -40.87 -13.79
CA TRP A 6 36.97 -40.51 -14.54
C TRP A 6 35.66 -40.74 -13.76
N LEU A 7 35.67 -41.64 -12.77
CA LEU A 7 34.54 -41.84 -11.85
C LEU A 7 34.51 -40.85 -10.67
N LEU A 8 35.54 -40.02 -10.50
CA LEU A 8 35.60 -38.98 -9.46
C LEU A 8 35.30 -37.58 -10.01
N THR A 9 35.59 -37.32 -11.30
CA THR A 9 35.23 -36.06 -11.98
C THR A 9 33.78 -36.03 -12.49
N ALA A 10 33.11 -37.19 -12.60
CA ALA A 10 31.71 -37.28 -13.00
C ALA A 10 30.71 -36.94 -11.86
N CYS A 11 31.15 -36.95 -10.59
CA CYS A 11 30.33 -36.56 -9.43
C CYS A 11 30.60 -35.12 -8.93
N THR A 12 31.47 -34.37 -9.60
CA THR A 12 31.76 -32.95 -9.30
C THR A 12 31.09 -31.98 -10.28
N LEU A 13 30.10 -32.46 -11.03
CA LEU A 13 29.19 -31.68 -11.88
C LEU A 13 27.75 -31.94 -11.41
N ALA A 14 26.91 -30.91 -11.46
CA ALA A 14 25.50 -30.95 -11.03
C ALA A 14 25.22 -31.29 -9.55
N LEU A 15 26.12 -30.89 -8.64
CA LEU A 15 25.71 -30.42 -7.30
C LEU A 15 25.96 -28.91 -7.16
N ALA A 16 25.48 -28.16 -8.15
CA ALA A 16 24.93 -26.85 -7.84
C ALA A 16 23.75 -27.10 -6.90
N ALA A 17 23.93 -26.81 -5.61
CA ALA A 17 22.85 -26.88 -4.66
C ALA A 17 21.81 -25.83 -5.09
N ALA A 18 20.69 -26.29 -5.66
CA ALA A 18 19.53 -25.44 -5.83
C ALA A 18 19.11 -24.99 -4.43
N ASP A 19 19.36 -23.72 -4.12
CA ASP A 19 19.00 -23.15 -2.82
C ASP A 19 17.51 -23.41 -2.59
N ALA A 20 17.20 -24.01 -1.43
CA ALA A 20 15.84 -24.43 -1.13
C ALA A 20 14.92 -23.19 -1.24
N PRO A 21 13.93 -23.20 -2.16
CA PRO A 21 13.25 -21.97 -2.53
C PRO A 21 12.57 -21.36 -1.32
N CYS A 22 12.75 -20.04 -1.16
CA CYS A 22 12.26 -19.28 -0.02
C CYS A 22 10.78 -19.56 0.27
N ASP A 23 10.47 -20.15 1.43
CA ASP A 23 9.10 -20.43 1.85
C ASP A 23 8.44 -19.11 2.30
N GLU A 24 7.91 -18.38 1.33
CA GLU A 24 7.17 -17.13 1.55
C GLU A 24 5.95 -17.34 2.48
N ARG A 25 5.36 -18.55 2.50
CA ARG A 25 4.25 -18.89 3.41
C ARG A 25 4.72 -19.09 4.84
N LYS A 26 5.96 -19.57 5.06
CA LYS A 26 6.60 -19.54 6.39
C LYS A 26 6.85 -18.10 6.85
N LEU A 27 7.40 -17.24 5.98
CA LEU A 27 7.62 -15.83 6.33
C LEU A 27 6.31 -15.13 6.74
N GLN A 28 5.25 -15.31 5.95
CA GLN A 28 3.91 -14.78 6.25
C GLN A 28 3.37 -15.34 7.58
N ARG A 29 3.39 -16.68 7.77
CA ARG A 29 2.89 -17.32 8.99
C ARG A 29 3.65 -16.86 10.24
N ASP A 30 4.98 -16.80 10.17
CA ASP A 30 5.80 -16.38 11.30
C ASP A 30 5.56 -14.90 11.65
N ALA A 31 5.34 -14.03 10.66
CA ALA A 31 4.98 -12.63 10.88
C ALA A 31 3.58 -12.50 11.50
N VAL A 32 2.56 -13.23 11.02
CA VAL A 32 1.21 -13.25 11.62
C VAL A 32 1.26 -13.77 13.06
N MET A 33 1.96 -14.90 13.31
CA MET A 33 2.14 -15.44 14.66
C MET A 33 2.87 -14.45 15.59
N LEU A 34 3.84 -13.68 15.06
CA LEU A 34 4.49 -12.62 15.82
C LEU A 34 3.49 -11.52 16.21
N LEU A 35 2.73 -10.98 15.25
CA LEU A 35 1.74 -9.93 15.52
C LEU A 35 0.67 -10.40 16.53
N ALA A 36 0.10 -11.59 16.33
CA ALA A 36 -0.87 -12.19 17.24
C ALA A 36 -0.30 -12.39 18.66
N ALA A 37 0.99 -12.74 18.80
CA ALA A 37 1.66 -12.88 20.08
C ALA A 37 2.01 -11.53 20.77
N HIS A 38 1.68 -10.39 20.17
CA HIS A 38 1.92 -9.04 20.68
C HIS A 38 0.65 -8.19 20.83
N VAL A 39 -0.54 -8.78 20.71
CA VAL A 39 -1.81 -8.10 21.00
C VAL A 39 -1.90 -7.78 22.49
N ASP A 40 -1.92 -6.49 22.82
CA ASP A 40 -2.24 -5.98 24.16
C ASP A 40 -3.75 -5.70 24.23
N VAL A 41 -4.43 -6.31 25.20
CA VAL A 41 -5.89 -6.23 25.35
C VAL A 41 -6.33 -4.94 26.08
N GLU A 42 -5.47 -4.36 26.92
CA GLU A 42 -5.77 -3.14 27.68
C GLU A 42 -5.56 -1.89 26.81
N LEU A 43 -4.46 -1.89 26.06
CA LEU A 43 -4.17 -0.92 25.00
C LEU A 43 -4.95 -1.20 23.70
N GLY A 44 -5.60 -2.38 23.61
CA GLY A 44 -6.52 -2.74 22.54
C GLY A 44 -5.89 -2.76 21.14
N GLY A 45 -4.63 -3.21 21.04
CA GLY A 45 -3.89 -3.27 19.79
C GLY A 45 -2.52 -3.94 19.92
N ILE A 46 -1.86 -4.15 18.79
CA ILE A 46 -0.51 -4.74 18.76
C ILE A 46 0.50 -3.73 19.33
N GLY A 47 1.20 -4.13 20.40
CA GLY A 47 2.27 -3.34 21.03
C GLY A 47 3.55 -3.31 20.18
N ALA A 48 4.42 -2.33 20.47
CA ALA A 48 5.76 -2.24 19.84
C ALA A 48 6.67 -3.42 20.26
N GLY A 49 6.39 -4.03 21.41
CA GLY A 49 7.03 -5.26 21.85
C GLY A 49 6.37 -5.86 23.09
N LYS A 50 6.72 -7.11 23.43
CA LYS A 50 6.19 -7.75 24.65
C LYS A 50 6.81 -7.12 25.91
N PRO A 51 6.04 -6.91 27.01
CA PRO A 51 6.57 -6.34 28.25
C PRO A 51 7.78 -7.10 28.83
N ASP A 52 7.87 -8.42 28.66
CA ASP A 52 9.02 -9.23 29.11
C ASP A 52 10.28 -9.06 28.25
N VAL A 53 10.19 -8.34 27.11
CA VAL A 53 11.31 -7.98 26.24
C VAL A 53 11.60 -6.47 26.28
N VAL A 54 10.61 -5.61 26.08
CA VAL A 54 10.79 -4.13 26.12
C VAL A 54 10.88 -3.56 27.54
N GLY A 55 10.46 -4.31 28.57
CA GLY A 55 10.56 -3.94 29.98
C GLY A 55 9.44 -3.05 30.53
N PHE A 56 8.48 -2.62 29.71
CA PHE A 56 7.29 -1.87 30.13
C PHE A 56 6.15 -2.03 29.10
N GLN A 57 4.91 -1.78 29.51
CA GLN A 57 3.73 -1.88 28.65
C GLN A 57 3.49 -0.55 27.91
N TYR A 58 3.61 -0.54 26.58
CA TYR A 58 3.36 0.65 25.78
C TYR A 58 2.97 0.32 24.33
N LEU A 59 2.39 1.31 23.67
CA LEU A 59 2.01 1.28 22.28
C LEU A 59 2.50 2.55 21.57
N LYS A 60 3.05 2.39 20.37
CA LYS A 60 3.37 3.47 19.43
C LYS A 60 2.26 3.56 18.37
N PRO A 61 1.41 4.60 18.37
CA PRO A 61 0.27 4.68 17.45
C PRO A 61 0.61 4.50 15.97
N ALA A 62 1.72 5.07 15.47
CA ALA A 62 2.14 4.92 14.08
C ALA A 62 2.52 3.47 13.70
N GLU A 63 3.10 2.71 14.62
CA GLU A 63 3.45 1.30 14.40
C GLU A 63 2.21 0.41 14.53
N ALA A 64 1.36 0.69 15.52
CA ALA A 64 0.12 -0.04 15.76
C ALA A 64 -0.90 0.10 14.63
N VAL A 65 -0.96 1.25 13.93
CA VAL A 65 -1.78 1.36 12.72
C VAL A 65 -1.17 0.57 11.56
N LEU A 66 0.15 0.60 11.34
CA LEU A 66 0.80 -0.23 10.31
C LEU A 66 0.61 -1.74 10.58
N ALA A 67 0.58 -2.14 11.86
CA ALA A 67 0.21 -3.49 12.28
C ALA A 67 -1.28 -3.79 12.02
N ALA A 68 -2.20 -2.84 12.22
CA ALA A 68 -3.60 -3.00 11.80
C ALA A 68 -3.73 -3.15 10.27
N GLN A 69 -2.93 -2.44 9.48
CA GLN A 69 -2.86 -2.66 8.02
C GLN A 69 -2.41 -4.09 7.67
N ALA A 70 -1.50 -4.66 8.45
CA ALA A 70 -1.06 -6.04 8.28
C ALA A 70 -2.14 -7.07 8.68
N LEU A 71 -2.91 -6.79 9.73
CA LEU A 71 -4.08 -7.61 10.11
C LEU A 71 -5.18 -7.60 9.05
N ALA A 72 -5.37 -6.48 8.35
CA ALA A 72 -6.46 -6.31 7.37
C ALA A 72 -6.36 -7.24 6.14
N HIS A 73 -5.24 -7.93 5.94
CA HIS A 73 -5.10 -8.99 4.92
C HIS A 73 -5.75 -10.33 5.34
N GLU A 74 -6.05 -10.52 6.63
CA GLU A 74 -6.65 -11.74 7.19
C GLU A 74 -7.99 -11.46 7.90
N ASP A 75 -8.04 -10.47 8.80
CA ASP A 75 -9.27 -10.00 9.45
C ASP A 75 -9.40 -8.47 9.39
N PHE A 76 -10.24 -8.01 8.46
CA PHE A 76 -10.61 -6.61 8.33
C PHE A 76 -11.29 -6.03 9.58
N ASN A 77 -12.10 -6.81 10.30
CA ASN A 77 -12.83 -6.32 11.48
C ASN A 77 -11.89 -6.14 12.67
N GLN A 78 -10.95 -7.07 12.87
CA GLN A 78 -9.90 -6.93 13.88
C GLN A 78 -9.02 -5.70 13.59
N ALA A 79 -8.63 -5.50 12.33
CA ALA A 79 -7.87 -4.33 11.88
C ALA A 79 -8.64 -3.02 12.10
N ALA A 80 -9.92 -2.99 11.72
CA ALA A 80 -10.80 -1.83 11.89
C ALA A 80 -11.00 -1.46 13.37
N ALA A 81 -11.22 -2.44 14.24
CA ALA A 81 -11.38 -2.26 15.67
C ALA A 81 -10.08 -1.76 16.33
N GLN A 82 -8.93 -2.39 16.03
CA GLN A 82 -7.62 -1.92 16.52
C GLN A 82 -7.37 -0.48 16.07
N PHE A 83 -7.57 -0.16 14.79
CA PHE A 83 -7.30 1.17 14.26
C PHE A 83 -8.22 2.25 14.88
N GLN A 84 -9.51 1.95 15.10
CA GLN A 84 -10.43 2.84 15.83
C GLN A 84 -9.94 3.07 17.27
N ARG A 85 -9.56 2.00 17.98
CA ARG A 85 -9.01 2.08 19.34
C ARG A 85 -7.71 2.89 19.41
N ILE A 86 -6.83 2.81 18.41
CA ILE A 86 -5.60 3.65 18.39
C ILE A 86 -5.94 5.15 18.30
N LEU A 87 -7.06 5.52 17.66
CA LEU A 87 -7.50 6.92 17.58
C LEU A 87 -8.12 7.44 18.89
N GLU A 88 -8.56 6.57 19.81
CA GLU A 88 -9.01 6.99 21.15
C GLU A 88 -7.88 7.59 22.02
N TYR A 89 -6.62 7.39 21.62
CA TYR A 89 -5.45 8.03 22.23
C TYR A 89 -5.14 9.42 21.69
N GLN A 90 -5.95 9.93 20.75
CA GLN A 90 -5.86 11.30 20.26
C GLN A 90 -6.23 12.29 21.37
N LYS A 91 -5.41 13.33 21.55
CA LYS A 91 -5.69 14.41 22.51
C LYS A 91 -6.81 15.32 21.99
N PRO A 92 -7.56 16.04 22.87
CA PRO A 92 -8.66 16.92 22.47
C PRO A 92 -8.29 18.01 21.44
N ASN A 93 -7.01 18.38 21.33
CA ASN A 93 -6.51 19.33 20.33
C ASN A 93 -6.28 18.71 18.93
N GLY A 94 -6.46 17.40 18.77
CA GLY A 94 -6.23 16.62 17.54
C GLY A 94 -4.89 15.88 17.48
N LEU A 95 -3.96 16.09 18.41
CA LEU A 95 -2.64 15.42 18.38
C LEU A 95 -2.76 13.92 18.66
N LEU A 96 -2.24 13.08 17.76
CA LEU A 96 -1.98 11.65 18.01
C LEU A 96 -0.55 11.50 18.57
N PRO A 97 -0.35 11.01 19.81
CA PRO A 97 0.95 11.01 20.47
C PRO A 97 1.89 9.91 19.94
N HIS A 98 3.21 10.11 20.02
CA HIS A 98 4.22 9.10 19.69
C HIS A 98 4.14 7.85 20.60
N LEU A 99 3.86 8.03 21.89
CA LEU A 99 3.75 6.96 22.89
C LEU A 99 2.44 7.03 23.67
N VAL A 100 1.89 5.85 23.95
CA VAL A 100 0.80 5.58 24.88
C VAL A 100 1.31 4.55 25.89
N TYR A 101 1.20 4.86 27.19
CA TYR A 101 1.64 3.94 28.25
C TYR A 101 0.46 3.13 28.78
N GLY A 102 0.67 1.83 28.98
CA GLY A 102 -0.32 0.93 29.58
C GLY A 102 -0.54 1.20 31.08
N PRO A 103 -1.65 0.73 31.65
CA PRO A 103 -2.01 1.00 33.05
C PRO A 103 -1.01 0.40 34.06
N SER A 104 -0.20 -0.58 33.65
CA SER A 104 0.89 -1.12 34.48
C SER A 104 2.10 -0.18 34.64
N VAL A 105 2.17 0.94 33.91
CA VAL A 105 3.27 1.91 33.98
C VAL A 105 2.91 3.07 34.93
N PRO A 106 3.56 3.21 36.10
CA PRO A 106 3.20 4.25 37.07
C PRO A 106 3.39 5.67 36.54
N SER A 107 2.35 6.50 36.66
CA SER A 107 2.33 7.89 36.17
C SER A 107 3.43 8.80 36.74
N HIS A 108 3.93 8.50 37.94
CA HIS A 108 4.98 9.29 38.60
C HIS A 108 6.40 9.04 38.06
N LEU A 109 6.60 8.05 37.19
CA LEU A 109 7.93 7.76 36.63
C LEU A 109 8.35 8.83 35.63
N ARG A 110 9.42 9.58 35.95
CA ARG A 110 10.11 10.46 34.99
C ARG A 110 10.91 9.65 33.96
N TRP A 111 11.40 8.49 34.37
CA TRP A 111 12.14 7.53 33.54
C TRP A 111 11.68 6.12 33.87
N ILE A 112 11.64 5.25 32.86
CA ILE A 112 11.37 3.83 33.07
C ILE A 112 12.64 3.18 33.64
N PRO A 113 12.61 2.50 34.81
CA PRO A 113 13.79 1.88 35.41
C PRO A 113 14.14 0.56 34.70
N SER A 114 14.64 0.66 33.47
CA SER A 114 14.91 -0.47 32.58
C SER A 114 16.01 -0.15 31.57
N ASN A 115 16.94 -1.08 31.36
CA ASN A 115 17.97 -0.99 30.32
C ASN A 115 17.48 -1.40 28.90
N ARG A 116 16.17 -1.56 28.72
CA ARG A 116 15.54 -2.00 27.46
C ARG A 116 14.86 -0.89 26.67
N THR A 117 14.65 0.26 27.28
CA THR A 117 14.08 1.47 26.65
C THR A 117 14.97 2.68 26.90
N PHE A 118 14.95 3.64 25.97
CA PHE A 118 15.49 4.99 26.18
C PHE A 118 14.37 6.05 26.29
N HIS A 119 13.10 5.65 26.18
CA HIS A 119 11.99 6.59 26.22
C HIS A 119 11.78 7.12 27.65
N PRO A 120 11.59 8.45 27.84
CA PRO A 120 11.17 9.00 29.12
C PRO A 120 9.85 8.39 29.62
N GLY A 121 9.63 8.42 30.93
CA GLY A 121 8.40 7.93 31.55
C GLY A 121 7.28 8.97 31.59
N PRO A 122 6.03 8.60 31.96
CA PRO A 122 4.88 9.50 32.02
C PRO A 122 5.11 10.88 32.66
N ALA A 123 5.79 10.96 33.82
CA ALA A 123 6.02 12.23 34.52
C ALA A 123 7.04 13.16 33.84
N PHE A 124 7.76 12.68 32.82
CA PHE A 124 8.53 13.55 31.93
C PHE A 124 7.61 14.42 31.07
N TRP A 125 6.52 13.83 30.57
CA TRP A 125 5.61 14.45 29.60
C TRP A 125 4.54 15.35 30.24
N GLN A 126 4.30 15.23 31.55
CA GLN A 126 3.23 15.91 32.30
C GLN A 126 3.69 17.15 33.10
N GLN A 127 4.95 17.56 32.91
CA GLN A 127 5.76 18.21 33.95
C GLN A 127 5.39 19.67 34.32
N THR A 128 4.37 20.28 33.73
CA THR A 128 3.85 21.60 34.16
C THR A 128 2.35 21.78 33.88
N LEU A 129 1.53 20.74 34.07
CA LEU A 129 0.09 20.95 34.28
C LEU A 129 -0.14 21.49 35.70
N SER A 130 -0.81 22.64 35.81
CA SER A 130 -1.41 23.05 37.10
C SER A 130 -2.55 22.10 37.45
N SER A 131 -2.78 21.86 38.74
CA SER A 131 -3.74 20.84 39.21
C SER A 131 -5.15 21.02 38.61
N GLU A 132 -5.59 22.28 38.44
CA GLU A 132 -6.88 22.64 37.82
C GLU A 132 -6.95 22.22 36.34
N LYS A 133 -5.85 22.33 35.58
CA LYS A 133 -5.77 21.90 34.17
C LYS A 133 -5.59 20.39 34.02
N GLN A 134 -5.14 19.70 35.07
CA GLN A 134 -5.08 18.24 35.10
C GLN A 134 -6.50 17.66 35.02
N GLU A 135 -7.48 18.25 35.70
CA GLU A 135 -8.88 17.79 35.64
C GLU A 135 -9.54 18.05 34.27
N GLU A 136 -9.32 19.22 33.63
CA GLU A 136 -9.87 19.50 32.29
C GLU A 136 -9.25 18.66 31.16
N LEU A 137 -7.99 18.26 31.27
CA LEU A 137 -7.28 17.46 30.25
C LEU A 137 -7.35 15.95 30.49
N SER A 138 -7.76 15.50 31.69
CA SER A 138 -7.87 14.07 32.06
C SER A 138 -9.14 13.38 31.51
N ALA A 139 -9.52 13.71 30.27
CA ALA A 139 -10.62 13.03 29.56
C ALA A 139 -10.24 11.61 29.07
N SER A 140 -8.95 11.33 28.89
CA SER A 140 -8.43 9.99 28.58
C SER A 140 -7.70 9.41 29.81
N PRO A 141 -7.97 8.17 30.23
CA PRO A 141 -7.35 7.56 31.41
C PRO A 141 -5.91 7.09 31.19
N PHE A 142 -5.32 7.34 30.01
CA PHE A 142 -4.00 6.85 29.62
C PHE A 142 -2.94 7.95 29.58
N ASN A 143 -1.77 7.67 30.13
CA ASN A 143 -0.62 8.55 30.01
C ASN A 143 -0.08 8.52 28.57
N THR A 144 0.32 9.68 28.02
CA THR A 144 0.79 9.81 26.63
C THR A 144 1.92 10.83 26.49
N SER A 145 2.74 10.72 25.44
CA SER A 145 3.79 11.70 25.11
C SER A 145 3.21 13.03 24.61
N THR A 146 4.02 14.10 24.57
CA THR A 146 3.65 15.40 23.95
C THR A 146 4.09 15.54 22.49
N ILE A 147 4.96 14.64 22.01
CA ILE A 147 5.43 14.59 20.61
C ILE A 147 4.41 13.84 19.74
N SER A 148 4.28 14.22 18.46
CA SER A 148 3.40 13.55 17.49
C SER A 148 3.91 12.15 17.11
N ALA A 149 2.99 11.22 16.85
CA ALA A 149 3.29 10.06 16.03
C ALA A 149 3.63 10.50 14.57
N PRO A 150 4.46 9.74 13.84
CA PRO A 150 4.61 9.89 12.39
C PRO A 150 3.25 9.95 11.65
N PRO A 151 3.03 10.88 10.72
CA PRO A 151 1.70 11.22 10.21
C PRO A 151 1.17 10.25 9.13
N VAL A 152 1.08 8.96 9.46
CA VAL A 152 0.66 7.88 8.53
C VAL A 152 -0.80 7.43 8.68
N ALA A 153 -1.47 7.76 9.78
CA ALA A 153 -2.80 7.22 10.09
C ALA A 153 -3.84 7.49 8.97
N GLY A 154 -3.80 8.67 8.34
CA GLY A 154 -4.73 9.02 7.25
C GLY A 154 -4.54 8.18 5.99
N ASP A 155 -3.31 7.72 5.73
CA ASP A 155 -3.02 6.78 4.64
C ASP A 155 -3.39 5.36 5.02
N VAL A 156 -3.00 4.91 6.21
CA VAL A 156 -3.25 3.55 6.68
C VAL A 156 -4.75 3.23 6.79
N ALA A 157 -5.60 4.19 7.17
CA ALA A 157 -7.05 4.03 7.10
C ALA A 157 -7.55 3.75 5.67
N TRP A 158 -7.02 4.46 4.67
CA TRP A 158 -7.35 4.22 3.28
C TRP A 158 -6.86 2.85 2.80
N GLU A 159 -5.67 2.42 3.22
CA GLU A 159 -5.14 1.10 2.90
C GLU A 159 -5.98 -0.04 3.53
N ILE A 160 -6.37 0.08 4.81
CA ILE A 160 -7.29 -0.86 5.48
C ILE A 160 -8.63 -0.94 4.72
N PHE A 161 -9.19 0.19 4.29
CA PHE A 161 -10.40 0.22 3.45
C PHE A 161 -10.21 -0.48 2.09
N ARG A 162 -9.03 -0.37 1.45
CA ARG A 162 -8.72 -1.06 0.19
C ARG A 162 -8.56 -2.57 0.36
N LEU A 163 -8.07 -3.03 1.51
CA LEU A 163 -7.94 -4.45 1.88
C LEU A 163 -9.27 -5.08 2.31
N ALA A 164 -10.27 -4.27 2.69
CA ALA A 164 -11.59 -4.78 3.08
C ALA A 164 -12.20 -5.74 2.03
N PRO A 165 -12.84 -6.85 2.46
CA PRO A 165 -13.56 -7.73 1.55
C PRO A 165 -14.80 -7.02 0.97
N TYR A 166 -15.39 -7.65 -0.04
CA TYR A 166 -16.68 -7.22 -0.59
C TYR A 166 -17.81 -7.93 0.16
N ASP A 167 -18.73 -7.17 0.76
CA ASP A 167 -19.86 -7.72 1.54
C ASP A 167 -20.93 -8.37 0.64
N SER A 168 -20.84 -8.18 -0.68
CA SER A 168 -21.84 -8.65 -1.65
C SER A 168 -21.27 -8.86 -3.06
N VAL A 169 -21.96 -9.68 -3.86
CA VAL A 169 -21.68 -9.91 -5.29
C VAL A 169 -21.69 -8.61 -6.11
N LEU A 170 -22.47 -7.61 -5.67
CA LEU A 170 -22.59 -6.30 -6.32
C LEU A 170 -21.42 -5.34 -5.98
N GLY A 171 -20.37 -5.80 -5.30
CA GLY A 171 -19.18 -5.00 -5.02
C GLY A 171 -19.35 -3.97 -3.89
N VAL A 172 -20.45 -4.02 -3.14
CA VAL A 172 -20.67 -3.10 -2.00
C VAL A 172 -19.78 -3.48 -0.82
N ARG A 173 -19.17 -2.48 -0.16
CA ARG A 173 -18.35 -2.62 1.05
C ARG A 173 -18.93 -1.79 2.22
N THR A 174 -20.16 -2.09 2.64
CA THR A 174 -20.84 -1.45 3.78
C THR A 174 -20.02 -1.48 5.07
N THR A 175 -19.36 -2.60 5.40
CA THR A 175 -18.50 -2.75 6.59
C THR A 175 -17.30 -1.82 6.52
N ALA A 176 -16.68 -1.72 5.35
CA ALA A 176 -15.55 -0.83 5.10
C ALA A 176 -15.95 0.65 5.09
N VAL A 177 -17.12 0.99 4.55
CA VAL A 177 -17.70 2.34 4.66
C VAL A 177 -17.95 2.69 6.12
N GLN A 178 -18.54 1.80 6.93
CA GLN A 178 -18.76 2.05 8.36
C GLN A 178 -17.46 2.34 9.13
N PHE A 179 -16.39 1.59 8.83
CA PHE A 179 -15.06 1.89 9.36
C PHE A 179 -14.60 3.31 9.00
N LEU A 180 -14.76 3.73 7.73
CA LEU A 180 -14.46 5.09 7.30
C LEU A 180 -15.32 6.15 8.01
N CYS A 181 -16.60 5.87 8.28
CA CYS A 181 -17.49 6.77 9.02
C CYS A 181 -16.94 7.08 10.42
N HIS A 182 -16.46 6.06 11.14
CA HIS A 182 -15.89 6.23 12.49
C HIS A 182 -14.56 7.00 12.49
N VAL A 183 -13.66 6.71 11.54
CA VAL A 183 -12.29 7.26 11.59
C VAL A 183 -12.13 8.62 10.92
N TYR A 184 -13.10 9.08 10.11
CA TYR A 184 -12.97 10.33 9.37
C TYR A 184 -12.76 11.56 10.26
N GLU A 185 -13.56 11.72 11.33
CA GLU A 185 -13.50 12.92 12.17
C GLU A 185 -12.20 12.98 13.01
N PRO A 186 -11.74 11.91 13.69
CA PRO A 186 -10.42 11.90 14.33
C PRO A 186 -9.27 12.18 13.35
N LEU A 187 -9.29 11.58 12.16
CA LEU A 187 -8.26 11.83 11.14
C LEU A 187 -8.30 13.27 10.62
N LYS A 188 -9.48 13.86 10.48
CA LYS A 188 -9.66 15.28 10.13
C LYS A 188 -9.16 16.21 11.24
N MET A 189 -9.34 15.84 12.50
CA MET A 189 -8.80 16.58 13.64
C MET A 189 -7.27 16.52 13.69
N LEU A 190 -6.66 15.35 13.48
CA LEU A 190 -5.19 15.19 13.37
C LEU A 190 -4.63 16.01 12.22
N GLN A 191 -5.27 15.92 11.06
CA GLN A 191 -4.95 16.66 9.86
C GLN A 191 -4.98 18.17 10.10
N LYS A 192 -6.07 18.70 10.67
CA LYS A 192 -6.22 20.14 10.95
C LYS A 192 -5.23 20.59 12.05
N HIS A 193 -5.00 19.79 13.09
CA HIS A 193 -4.02 20.06 14.15
C HIS A 193 -2.58 20.21 13.63
N LEU A 194 -2.11 19.25 12.83
CA LEU A 194 -0.75 19.30 12.27
C LEU A 194 -0.60 20.48 11.30
N PHE A 195 -1.61 20.71 10.45
CA PHE A 195 -1.58 21.87 9.55
C PHE A 195 -1.68 23.23 10.27
N SER A 196 -2.37 23.35 11.41
CA SER A 196 -2.45 24.60 12.17
C SER A 196 -1.23 24.87 13.06
N SER A 197 -0.58 23.81 13.57
CA SER A 197 0.55 23.94 14.51
C SER A 197 1.93 23.91 13.83
N ARG A 198 2.05 23.29 12.64
CA ARG A 198 3.35 23.01 12.00
C ARG A 198 3.61 23.76 10.70
N ARG A 199 2.62 24.43 10.10
CA ARG A 199 2.81 25.14 8.82
C ARG A 199 3.68 26.39 9.03
N GLY A 200 4.58 26.65 8.08
CA GLY A 200 5.36 27.88 8.01
C GLY A 200 4.51 29.14 7.71
N PRO A 201 5.15 30.32 7.56
CA PRO A 201 4.43 31.60 7.46
C PRO A 201 3.65 31.80 6.15
N SER A 202 3.87 30.97 5.13
CA SER A 202 3.08 30.98 3.88
C SER A 202 1.90 30.00 3.97
N PRO A 203 0.70 30.33 3.46
CA PRO A 203 -0.44 29.42 3.45
C PRO A 203 -0.18 28.10 2.68
N ASN A 204 0.77 28.10 1.74
CA ASN A 204 1.24 26.95 0.97
C ASN A 204 2.74 26.68 1.27
N SER A 205 3.11 26.59 2.54
CA SER A 205 4.46 26.16 2.97
C SER A 205 4.49 24.68 3.38
N LEU A 206 5.70 24.17 3.52
CA LEU A 206 5.97 22.88 4.17
C LEU A 206 5.54 22.93 5.65
N LEU A 207 5.44 21.74 6.24
CA LEU A 207 5.25 21.55 7.66
C LEU A 207 6.59 21.28 8.36
N VAL A 208 6.65 21.74 9.60
CA VAL A 208 7.81 21.69 10.47
C VAL A 208 7.69 20.51 11.44
N ALA A 209 8.54 19.50 11.24
CA ALA A 209 8.83 18.50 12.26
C ALA A 209 9.54 19.19 13.43
N ARG A 210 9.04 18.98 14.66
CA ARG A 210 9.59 19.58 15.90
C ARG A 210 10.43 18.59 16.70
N HIS A 211 10.42 17.30 16.34
CA HIS A 211 11.24 16.28 17.00
C HIS A 211 11.55 15.10 16.06
N PRO A 212 12.76 14.49 16.09
CA PRO A 212 13.10 13.33 15.27
C PRO A 212 12.14 12.13 15.36
N TRP A 213 11.61 11.84 16.56
CA TRP A 213 10.58 10.81 16.80
C TRP A 213 9.21 11.07 16.12
N GLU A 214 9.02 12.22 15.45
CA GLU A 214 7.87 12.46 14.55
C GLU A 214 8.10 11.83 13.16
N THR A 215 9.22 11.13 12.95
CA THR A 215 9.58 10.34 11.77
C THR A 215 9.93 8.90 12.14
N PHE A 216 9.99 8.00 11.16
CA PHE A 216 10.54 6.65 11.34
C PHE A 216 12.06 6.59 11.16
N SER A 217 12.71 7.70 10.79
CA SER A 217 14.16 7.81 10.66
C SER A 217 14.80 8.68 11.74
N SER A 218 14.36 8.49 12.99
CA SER A 218 14.94 9.07 14.22
C SER A 218 16.47 9.01 14.28
N LEU A 219 17.05 7.88 13.86
CA LEU A 219 18.50 7.62 13.82
C LEU A 219 19.21 8.09 12.54
N SER A 220 18.54 8.81 11.64
CA SER A 220 19.17 9.27 10.39
C SER A 220 20.15 10.43 10.66
N PRO A 221 21.42 10.36 10.22
CA PRO A 221 22.46 11.36 10.52
C PRO A 221 22.12 12.81 10.19
N HIS A 222 21.18 13.07 9.26
CA HIS A 222 20.78 14.42 8.89
C HIS A 222 20.28 15.25 10.10
N TRP A 223 19.69 14.60 11.11
CA TRP A 223 19.28 15.26 12.35
C TRP A 223 20.44 15.90 13.11
N GLN A 224 21.66 15.34 13.08
CA GLN A 224 22.80 15.85 13.86
C GLN A 224 23.08 17.33 13.59
N ALA A 225 22.99 17.77 12.33
CA ALA A 225 23.27 19.15 11.95
C ALA A 225 22.17 20.14 12.37
N PHE A 226 20.92 19.67 12.56
CA PHE A 226 19.84 20.50 13.11
C PHE A 226 19.84 20.50 14.64
N LEU A 227 20.31 19.43 15.26
CA LEU A 227 20.35 19.24 16.71
C LEU A 227 21.57 19.90 17.39
N ALA A 228 22.62 20.23 16.63
CA ALA A 228 23.87 20.80 17.15
C ALA A 228 23.65 22.12 17.93
N ASP A 229 22.93 23.08 17.35
CA ASP A 229 22.70 24.43 17.91
C ASP A 229 21.98 24.40 19.29
N LEU A 230 21.31 23.29 19.62
CA LEU A 230 20.63 23.11 20.91
C LEU A 230 21.60 22.97 22.08
N LYS A 231 22.84 22.53 21.81
CA LYS A 231 23.89 22.30 22.83
C LYS A 231 24.39 23.61 23.47
N ASP A 232 24.14 24.75 22.82
CA ASP A 232 24.46 26.10 23.30
C ASP A 232 23.38 26.70 24.22
N ALA A 233 22.22 26.05 24.37
CA ALA A 233 21.14 26.58 25.20
C ALA A 233 21.48 26.54 26.71
N PRO A 234 21.15 27.58 27.51
CA PRO A 234 21.69 27.77 28.84
C PRO A 234 21.25 26.72 29.88
N ASP A 235 20.10 26.06 29.69
CA ASP A 235 19.63 24.96 30.54
C ASP A 235 19.88 23.56 29.95
N TYR A 236 20.53 23.45 28.78
CA TYR A 236 20.80 22.17 28.11
C TYR A 236 21.46 21.15 29.04
N LYS A 237 22.61 21.51 29.64
CA LYS A 237 23.39 20.64 30.54
C LYS A 237 22.60 20.22 31.78
N THR A 238 21.71 21.08 32.27
CA THR A 238 20.83 20.81 33.41
C THR A 238 19.73 19.79 33.06
N VAL A 239 19.20 19.85 31.83
CA VAL A 239 18.19 18.89 31.36
C VAL A 239 18.83 17.53 31.05
N VAL A 240 19.93 17.49 30.30
CA VAL A 240 20.52 16.23 29.84
C VAL A 240 21.25 15.46 30.95
N SER A 241 21.75 16.14 31.99
CA SER A 241 22.25 15.47 33.20
C SER A 241 21.17 14.73 34.00
N SER A 242 19.88 14.94 33.69
CA SER A 242 18.77 14.17 34.28
C SER A 242 18.47 12.84 33.55
N ILE A 243 19.23 12.48 32.51
CA ILE A 243 19.07 11.25 31.71
C ILE A 243 19.86 10.09 32.35
N PRO A 244 19.22 8.96 32.73
CA PRO A 244 19.89 7.78 33.28
C PRO A 244 20.88 7.13 32.32
N GLU A 245 21.91 6.49 32.87
CA GLU A 245 22.95 5.81 32.10
C GLU A 245 22.42 4.58 31.37
N GLU A 246 21.46 3.87 31.96
CA GLU A 246 20.77 2.74 31.33
C GLU A 246 20.04 3.14 30.04
N ALA A 247 19.47 4.36 30.02
CA ALA A 247 18.79 4.91 28.85
C ALA A 247 19.79 5.37 27.77
N ARG A 248 20.92 5.97 28.17
CA ARG A 248 22.04 6.35 27.29
C ARG A 248 22.64 5.13 26.61
N ALA A 249 23.02 4.11 27.39
CA ALA A 249 23.56 2.84 26.91
C ALA A 249 22.55 2.10 26.00
N ARG A 250 21.25 2.14 26.32
CA ARG A 250 20.22 1.55 25.47
C ARG A 250 20.06 2.26 24.13
N PHE A 251 20.10 3.60 24.10
CA PHE A 251 20.08 4.34 22.83
C PHE A 251 21.33 4.03 21.99
N ALA A 252 22.52 4.15 22.59
CA ALA A 252 23.79 3.82 21.94
C ALA A 252 23.79 2.41 21.33
N THR A 253 23.26 1.42 22.05
CA THR A 253 23.11 0.04 21.56
C THR A 253 22.24 -0.03 20.29
N GLY A 254 21.10 0.66 20.27
CA GLY A 254 20.18 0.71 19.11
C GLY A 254 20.69 1.55 17.93
N ALA A 255 21.65 2.45 18.17
CA ALA A 255 22.27 3.33 17.18
C ALA A 255 23.61 2.79 16.64
N SER A 256 24.15 1.73 17.25
CA SER A 256 25.51 1.18 17.03
C SER A 256 25.84 0.71 15.60
N THR A 257 24.85 0.60 14.70
CA THR A 257 25.08 0.31 13.27
C THR A 257 25.34 1.56 12.42
N ILE A 258 25.21 2.76 13.00
CA ILE A 258 25.27 4.05 12.29
C ILE A 258 26.31 4.99 12.92
N PHE A 259 26.49 4.93 14.24
CA PHE A 259 27.35 5.85 15.00
C PHE A 259 28.20 5.13 16.05
N SER A 260 29.22 5.84 16.57
CA SER A 260 29.86 5.52 17.86
C SER A 260 28.83 5.63 19.01
N ALA A 261 29.14 5.06 20.17
CA ALA A 261 28.25 5.17 21.33
C ALA A 261 28.17 6.62 21.83
N GLU A 262 29.29 7.31 21.78
CA GLU A 262 29.50 8.70 22.15
C GLU A 262 28.70 9.64 21.23
N ASP A 263 28.82 9.51 19.90
CA ASP A 263 28.07 10.32 18.93
C ASP A 263 26.56 10.07 18.99
N ALA A 264 26.15 8.82 19.18
CA ALA A 264 24.74 8.47 19.35
C ALA A 264 24.13 9.19 20.57
N VAL A 265 24.88 9.27 21.67
CA VAL A 265 24.41 9.92 22.91
C VAL A 265 24.51 11.45 22.80
N GLU A 266 25.69 11.99 22.55
CA GLU A 266 25.95 13.44 22.61
C GLU A 266 25.35 14.24 21.45
N ASN A 267 25.26 13.65 20.25
CA ASN A 267 24.93 14.38 19.02
C ASN A 267 23.54 14.01 18.46
N LEU A 268 22.81 13.08 19.09
CA LEU A 268 21.43 12.72 18.75
C LEU A 268 20.53 12.63 20.00
N TYR A 269 20.82 11.72 20.93
CA TYR A 269 19.90 11.41 22.02
C TYR A 269 19.75 12.53 23.07
N GLU A 270 20.85 13.14 23.51
CA GLU A 270 20.81 14.27 24.44
C GLU A 270 20.01 15.47 23.87
N PRO A 271 20.26 15.93 22.62
CA PRO A 271 19.42 16.94 21.98
C PRO A 271 17.94 16.54 21.80
N MET A 272 17.63 15.27 21.50
CA MET A 272 16.24 14.78 21.45
C MET A 272 15.54 14.94 22.81
N VAL A 273 16.14 14.42 23.89
CA VAL A 273 15.54 14.56 25.23
C VAL A 273 15.42 16.02 25.64
N TYR A 274 16.37 16.88 25.25
CA TYR A 274 16.25 18.32 25.45
C TYR A 274 15.02 18.92 24.74
N LEU A 275 14.82 18.66 23.44
CA LEU A 275 13.64 19.11 22.70
C LEU A 275 12.33 18.56 23.29
N ALA A 276 12.32 17.30 23.70
CA ALA A 276 11.17 16.65 24.32
C ALA A 276 10.75 17.39 25.62
N ALA A 277 11.72 17.85 26.42
CA ALA A 277 11.47 18.66 27.60
C ALA A 277 11.00 20.10 27.26
N GLN A 278 11.62 20.76 26.29
CA GLN A 278 11.26 22.14 25.90
C GLN A 278 9.88 22.23 25.25
N THR A 279 9.44 21.18 24.54
CA THR A 279 8.12 21.12 23.88
C THR A 279 6.96 21.42 24.85
N HIS A 280 7.09 21.03 26.13
CA HIS A 280 6.09 21.31 27.15
C HIS A 280 5.95 22.82 27.47
N ARG A 281 7.04 23.59 27.48
CA ARG A 281 6.99 25.03 27.84
C ARG A 281 6.16 25.85 26.84
N ARG A 282 6.07 25.37 25.59
CA ARG A 282 5.43 26.07 24.48
C ARG A 282 3.89 26.05 24.54
N GLU A 283 3.27 24.90 24.84
CA GLU A 283 1.80 24.80 24.86
C GLU A 283 1.16 25.67 25.96
N SER A 284 1.88 25.93 27.06
CA SER A 284 1.45 26.87 28.10
C SER A 284 1.49 28.33 27.64
N ASN A 285 2.47 28.73 26.82
CA ASN A 285 2.69 30.12 26.41
C ASN A 285 1.83 30.54 25.20
N GLU A 286 1.54 29.64 24.25
CA GLU A 286 0.68 29.95 23.10
C GLU A 286 -0.76 30.35 23.50
N ILE A 287 -1.20 30.01 24.72
CA ILE A 287 -2.49 30.42 25.29
C ILE A 287 -2.50 31.91 25.70
N TYR A 288 -1.38 32.47 26.17
CA TYR A 288 -1.32 33.85 26.67
C TYR A 288 -1.02 34.89 25.58
N ASN A 289 -0.20 34.57 24.58
CA ASN A 289 0.32 35.55 23.61
C ASN A 289 -0.59 35.84 22.39
N ARG A 290 -1.89 35.50 22.45
CA ARG A 290 -2.81 35.70 21.31
C ARG A 290 -3.16 37.17 21.02
N ASN A 291 -2.76 38.11 21.88
CA ASN A 291 -3.03 39.55 21.76
C ASN A 291 -1.82 40.40 21.34
N THR A 292 -0.62 39.84 21.18
CA THR A 292 0.64 40.59 20.97
C THR A 292 1.24 40.49 19.56
N ALA A 293 0.56 39.82 18.62
CA ALA A 293 1.05 39.48 17.27
C ALA A 293 1.20 40.66 16.27
N VAL A 294 1.56 41.86 16.73
CA VAL A 294 1.68 43.08 15.91
C VAL A 294 2.98 43.87 16.16
N LEU A 295 3.76 43.60 17.24
CA LEU A 295 4.87 44.48 17.64
C LEU A 295 6.27 43.84 17.82
N ASP A 296 6.47 42.56 17.51
CA ASP A 296 7.80 41.90 17.56
C ASP A 296 8.51 41.87 16.19
N SER A 297 8.41 42.98 15.45
CA SER A 297 9.30 43.26 14.32
C SER A 297 10.22 44.42 14.67
N ILE A 298 11.52 44.25 14.45
CA ILE A 298 12.64 45.15 14.82
C ILE A 298 13.07 45.00 16.30
N VAL A 299 14.40 45.02 16.54
CA VAL A 299 15.10 44.95 17.84
C VAL A 299 15.13 43.58 18.54
N ASN A 300 15.85 42.60 17.96
CA ASN A 300 17.15 42.18 18.50
C ASN A 300 17.78 41.03 17.70
N ALA A 301 18.93 41.30 17.08
CA ALA A 301 19.77 40.29 16.44
C ALA A 301 21.14 40.23 17.15
N ALA A 302 21.15 39.72 18.40
CA ALA A 302 22.36 39.33 19.12
C ALA A 302 22.03 38.48 20.37
N ASN A 303 22.75 37.37 20.54
CA ASN A 303 23.08 36.75 21.84
C ASN A 303 21.95 36.14 22.71
N SER A 304 20.92 35.54 22.11
CA SER A 304 20.16 34.44 22.73
C SER A 304 19.81 33.35 21.71
N VAL A 305 20.30 32.13 21.93
CA VAL A 305 19.85 30.94 21.17
C VAL A 305 18.59 30.41 21.84
N GLU A 306 17.45 30.99 21.45
CA GLU A 306 16.13 30.56 21.92
C GLU A 306 15.75 29.21 21.31
N ALA A 307 15.69 28.18 22.16
CA ALA A 307 15.17 26.86 21.78
C ALA A 307 13.67 26.87 21.38
N GLU A 308 12.98 28.01 21.48
CA GLU A 308 11.57 28.19 21.11
C GLU A 308 11.24 27.88 19.63
N LYS A 309 12.27 27.92 18.76
CA LYS A 309 12.12 27.90 17.29
C LYS A 309 12.83 26.71 16.62
N PHE A 310 13.15 25.63 17.33
CA PHE A 310 13.59 24.39 16.67
C PHE A 310 12.51 23.88 15.71
N GLY A 311 12.94 23.47 14.51
CA GLY A 311 12.04 22.93 13.51
C GLY A 311 12.74 22.62 12.20
N VAL A 312 12.34 21.52 11.56
CA VAL A 312 12.86 21.07 10.26
C VAL A 312 11.72 20.85 9.27
N GLU A 313 11.82 21.43 8.08
CA GLU A 313 10.94 21.10 6.95
C GLU A 313 11.42 19.78 6.31
N ASP A 314 11.16 18.70 7.05
CA ASP A 314 11.65 17.35 6.83
C ASP A 314 10.97 16.66 5.63
N VAL A 315 11.74 16.05 4.72
CA VAL A 315 11.21 15.43 3.49
C VAL A 315 10.33 14.20 3.75
N GLU A 316 10.62 13.42 4.79
CA GLU A 316 9.84 12.24 5.19
C GLU A 316 8.52 12.66 5.85
N PHE A 317 8.57 13.53 6.86
CA PHE A 317 7.41 14.06 7.57
C PHE A 317 6.41 14.70 6.60
N ASN A 318 6.90 15.54 5.69
CA ASN A 318 6.06 16.21 4.70
C ASN A 318 5.48 15.24 3.66
N ALA A 319 6.23 14.21 3.26
CA ALA A 319 5.73 13.19 2.34
C ALA A 319 4.68 12.27 2.98
N LEU A 320 4.90 11.80 4.21
CA LEU A 320 3.93 11.01 4.97
C LEU A 320 2.65 11.83 5.24
N MET A 321 2.80 13.11 5.61
CA MET A 321 1.68 14.03 5.79
C MET A 321 0.91 14.26 4.48
N LEU A 322 1.60 14.51 3.36
CA LEU A 322 0.95 14.65 2.05
C LEU A 322 0.19 13.40 1.65
N ARG A 323 0.79 12.21 1.86
CA ARG A 323 0.16 10.93 1.59
C ARG A 323 -1.14 10.76 2.39
N SER A 324 -1.09 10.98 3.71
CA SER A 324 -2.27 10.98 4.59
C SER A 324 -3.31 12.03 4.18
N SER A 325 -2.87 13.21 3.74
CA SER A 325 -3.75 14.28 3.25
C SER A 325 -4.54 13.85 2.01
N LEU A 326 -3.87 13.22 1.04
CA LEU A 326 -4.48 12.73 -0.20
C LEU A 326 -5.40 11.52 0.06
N SER A 327 -5.02 10.64 0.98
CA SER A 327 -5.87 9.52 1.41
C SER A 327 -7.13 9.98 2.15
N LEU A 328 -7.04 10.97 3.04
CA LEU A 328 -8.23 11.55 3.70
C LEU A 328 -9.19 12.26 2.71
N VAL A 329 -8.67 12.84 1.63
CA VAL A 329 -9.49 13.37 0.51
C VAL A 329 -10.18 12.25 -0.27
N ASN A 330 -9.61 11.04 -0.35
CA ASN A 330 -10.28 9.89 -0.96
C ASN A 330 -11.33 9.27 -0.02
N ILE A 331 -11.03 9.15 1.28
CA ILE A 331 -12.01 8.74 2.31
C ILE A 331 -13.24 9.65 2.27
N GLY A 332 -13.04 10.98 2.25
CA GLY A 332 -14.14 11.94 2.16
C GLY A 332 -15.00 11.77 0.90
N ARG A 333 -14.43 11.32 -0.22
CA ARG A 333 -15.18 11.05 -1.46
C ARG A 333 -16.13 9.86 -1.29
N VAL A 334 -15.61 8.74 -0.78
CA VAL A 334 -16.40 7.55 -0.47
C VAL A 334 -17.54 7.88 0.49
N LEU A 335 -17.31 8.76 1.47
CA LEU A 335 -18.37 9.21 2.38
C LEU A 335 -19.38 10.16 1.73
N VAL A 336 -19.00 11.03 0.78
CA VAL A 336 -19.96 11.86 0.02
C VAL A 336 -20.93 10.99 -0.80
N GLU A 337 -20.48 9.84 -1.27
CA GLU A 337 -21.24 8.90 -2.11
C GLU A 337 -22.01 7.85 -1.27
N HIS A 338 -21.48 7.42 -0.11
CA HIS A 338 -22.01 6.28 0.64
C HIS A 338 -22.32 6.52 2.14
N SER A 339 -22.24 7.76 2.66
CA SER A 339 -22.53 8.06 4.08
C SER A 339 -23.96 7.72 4.53
N SER A 340 -24.89 7.52 3.59
CA SER A 340 -26.22 6.94 3.87
C SER A 340 -26.17 5.52 4.46
N SER A 341 -25.04 4.82 4.34
CA SER A 341 -24.80 3.51 4.94
C SER A 341 -24.21 3.60 6.36
N CYS A 342 -23.83 4.79 6.84
CA CYS A 342 -23.24 4.95 8.15
C CYS A 342 -24.28 4.87 9.28
N THR A 343 -24.05 4.05 10.29
CA THR A 343 -24.61 4.28 11.63
C THR A 343 -23.86 5.43 12.30
N GLU A 344 -24.61 6.35 12.93
CA GLU A 344 -24.11 7.41 13.82
C GLU A 344 -23.12 8.44 13.23
N PHE A 345 -23.13 8.64 11.91
CA PHE A 345 -22.30 9.66 11.27
C PHE A 345 -22.93 11.07 11.34
N SER A 346 -22.14 12.04 11.80
CA SER A 346 -22.64 13.37 12.19
C SER A 346 -22.61 14.44 11.10
N LEU A 347 -21.78 14.30 10.06
CA LEU A 347 -21.63 15.33 9.02
C LEU A 347 -22.65 15.15 7.89
N THR A 348 -23.30 16.23 7.49
CA THR A 348 -24.11 16.22 6.26
C THR A 348 -23.21 16.15 5.01
N GLN A 349 -23.77 15.69 3.89
CA GLN A 349 -23.08 15.69 2.59
C GLN A 349 -22.54 17.08 2.20
N LYS A 350 -23.23 18.16 2.61
CA LYS A 350 -22.81 19.55 2.38
C LYS A 350 -21.56 19.93 3.19
N GLU A 351 -21.44 19.42 4.41
CA GLU A 351 -20.27 19.63 5.28
C GLU A 351 -19.09 18.77 4.83
N LEU A 352 -19.32 17.51 4.46
CA LEU A 352 -18.33 16.66 3.80
C LEU A 352 -17.75 17.34 2.54
N LEU A 353 -18.59 17.89 1.66
CA LEU A 353 -18.13 18.60 0.46
C LEU A 353 -17.32 19.87 0.79
N LYS A 354 -17.63 20.56 1.90
CA LYS A 354 -16.85 21.70 2.41
C LYS A 354 -15.50 21.24 2.95
N ASP A 355 -15.48 20.25 3.84
CA ASP A 355 -14.25 19.69 4.40
C ASP A 355 -13.35 19.10 3.31
N MET A 356 -13.89 18.35 2.34
CA MET A 356 -13.14 17.89 1.17
C MET A 356 -12.49 19.03 0.37
N LYS A 357 -13.16 20.19 0.25
CA LYS A 357 -12.59 21.37 -0.42
C LYS A 357 -11.45 21.98 0.38
N GLU A 358 -11.59 22.10 1.70
CA GLU A 358 -10.53 22.54 2.61
C GLU A 358 -9.33 21.58 2.56
N LEU A 359 -9.57 20.29 2.76
CA LEU A 359 -8.57 19.21 2.74
C LEU A 359 -7.80 19.15 1.41
N ARG A 360 -8.50 19.20 0.27
CA ARG A 360 -7.89 19.22 -1.07
C ARG A 360 -7.06 20.48 -1.31
N SER A 361 -7.47 21.63 -0.74
CA SER A 361 -6.67 22.86 -0.80
C SER A 361 -5.37 22.73 0.00
N MET A 362 -5.42 22.15 1.21
CA MET A 362 -4.24 21.93 2.04
C MET A 362 -3.28 20.88 1.44
N ALA A 363 -3.82 19.78 0.91
CA ALA A 363 -3.05 18.75 0.24
C ALA A 363 -2.27 19.33 -0.96
N ARG A 364 -2.94 20.06 -1.86
CA ARG A 364 -2.28 20.70 -3.02
C ARG A 364 -1.25 21.76 -2.64
N GLY A 365 -1.50 22.53 -1.58
CA GLY A 365 -0.54 23.51 -1.07
C GLY A 365 0.75 22.84 -0.59
N LEU A 366 0.62 21.71 0.12
CA LEU A 366 1.75 20.89 0.57
C LEU A 366 2.43 20.14 -0.59
N GLU A 367 1.66 19.67 -1.56
CA GLU A 367 2.14 18.98 -2.78
C GLU A 367 3.09 19.88 -3.59
N GLY A 368 2.68 21.12 -3.87
CA GLY A 368 3.55 22.11 -4.50
C GLY A 368 4.78 22.45 -3.64
N ALA A 369 4.60 22.68 -2.35
CA ALA A 369 5.69 22.99 -1.42
C ALA A 369 6.74 21.86 -1.30
N LEU A 370 6.33 20.60 -1.44
CA LEU A 370 7.20 19.42 -1.36
C LEU A 370 7.83 19.06 -2.71
N ILE A 371 7.01 18.88 -3.75
CA ILE A 371 7.45 18.33 -5.04
C ILE A 371 8.01 19.42 -5.96
N GLY A 372 7.53 20.67 -5.82
CA GLY A 372 7.89 21.80 -6.67
C GLY A 372 7.16 21.80 -8.01
N ASP A 373 6.56 22.94 -8.34
CA ASP A 373 5.84 23.20 -9.59
C ASP A 373 6.49 24.36 -10.39
N ASN A 374 5.77 24.97 -11.33
CA ASN A 374 6.28 26.11 -12.10
C ASN A 374 6.44 27.41 -11.27
N SER A 375 5.94 27.44 -10.03
CA SER A 375 5.96 28.60 -9.13
C SER A 375 6.79 28.37 -7.85
N THR A 376 7.05 27.11 -7.50
CA THR A 376 7.70 26.68 -6.26
C THR A 376 8.86 25.73 -6.56
N ARG A 377 10.00 25.91 -5.89
CA ARG A 377 11.18 25.06 -6.10
C ARG A 377 10.99 23.62 -5.59
N GLY A 378 10.15 23.43 -4.59
CA GLY A 378 10.03 22.18 -3.84
C GLY A 378 11.31 21.83 -3.07
N LEU A 379 11.34 20.61 -2.53
CA LEU A 379 12.53 19.97 -1.95
C LEU A 379 13.42 19.29 -3.01
N TRP A 380 13.17 19.51 -4.31
CA TRP A 380 13.90 18.88 -5.41
C TRP A 380 15.29 19.53 -5.64
N ASN A 381 16.35 18.77 -5.38
CA ASN A 381 17.72 19.16 -5.64
C ASN A 381 18.12 18.78 -7.08
N LYS A 382 17.96 19.72 -8.02
CA LYS A 382 18.35 19.61 -9.45
C LYS A 382 19.83 19.27 -9.71
N SER A 383 20.71 19.37 -8.71
CA SER A 383 22.12 18.97 -8.87
C SER A 383 22.36 17.50 -8.48
N ALA A 384 21.56 16.96 -7.56
CA ALA A 384 21.60 15.56 -7.16
C ALA A 384 20.59 14.69 -7.93
N ASP A 385 19.57 15.32 -8.55
CA ASP A 385 18.37 14.67 -9.10
C ASP A 385 17.61 13.86 -8.03
N PHE A 386 17.47 14.47 -6.85
CA PHE A 386 17.00 13.83 -5.62
C PHE A 386 16.26 14.82 -4.71
N PHE A 387 15.37 14.36 -3.82
CA PHE A 387 14.75 15.22 -2.81
C PHE A 387 15.59 15.27 -1.51
N ALA A 388 15.67 16.43 -0.88
CA ALA A 388 16.40 16.64 0.38
C ALA A 388 15.70 17.69 1.27
N ASP A 389 15.98 17.68 2.57
CA ASP A 389 15.42 18.64 3.54
C ASP A 389 15.77 20.09 3.18
N SER A 390 14.94 21.07 3.56
CA SER A 390 14.99 22.43 2.99
C SER A 390 16.23 23.29 3.29
N SER A 391 17.16 22.80 4.12
CA SER A 391 18.18 23.62 4.76
C SER A 391 19.57 23.55 4.10
N ARG A 392 20.36 24.61 4.33
CA ARG A 392 21.83 24.59 4.08
C ARG A 392 22.61 23.81 5.14
N LEU A 393 21.97 23.35 6.21
CA LEU A 393 22.58 22.61 7.31
C LEU A 393 22.56 21.10 7.07
N SER A 394 21.65 20.60 6.22
CA SER A 394 21.59 19.18 5.80
C SER A 394 22.72 18.80 4.82
N VAL A 395 23.96 19.16 5.17
CA VAL A 395 25.21 18.76 4.48
C VAL A 395 25.69 17.40 5.00
N THR A 396 24.77 16.49 5.29
CA THR A 396 25.12 15.08 5.32
C THR A 396 25.40 14.63 3.90
N SER A 397 26.65 14.28 3.62
CA SER A 397 27.13 13.73 2.34
C SER A 397 26.57 12.33 2.00
N VAL A 398 25.51 11.91 2.70
CA VAL A 398 24.93 10.57 2.67
C VAL A 398 23.46 10.68 2.31
N HIS A 399 23.15 10.52 1.03
CA HIS A 399 21.76 10.40 0.58
C HIS A 399 21.10 9.16 1.21
N SER A 400 19.82 9.27 1.57
CA SER A 400 19.06 8.19 2.19
C SER A 400 17.66 8.05 1.60
N LEU A 401 17.03 6.87 1.70
CA LEU A 401 15.73 6.55 1.08
C LEU A 401 14.59 7.51 1.44
N ARG A 402 14.75 8.33 2.49
CA ARG A 402 13.89 9.49 2.83
C ARG A 402 13.55 10.33 1.59
N GLY A 403 14.53 10.60 0.72
CA GLY A 403 14.36 11.39 -0.49
C GLY A 403 13.55 10.73 -1.62
N PHE A 404 13.08 9.49 -1.46
CA PHE A 404 12.10 8.89 -2.39
C PHE A 404 10.66 8.92 -1.88
N LEU A 405 10.41 9.27 -0.61
CA LEU A 405 9.03 9.33 -0.08
C LEU A 405 8.11 10.34 -0.79
N PRO A 406 8.56 11.45 -1.42
CA PRO A 406 7.68 12.26 -2.26
C PRO A 406 7.00 11.46 -3.38
N GLY A 407 7.66 10.43 -3.93
CA GLY A 407 7.07 9.47 -4.87
C GLY A 407 6.19 8.39 -4.22
N TYR A 408 6.36 8.10 -2.92
CA TYR A 408 5.36 7.35 -2.15
C TYR A 408 4.09 8.20 -1.92
N ALA A 409 4.27 9.51 -1.73
CA ALA A 409 3.20 10.45 -1.41
C ALA A 409 2.28 10.74 -2.61
N ALA A 410 2.84 11.12 -3.75
CA ALA A 410 2.10 11.43 -4.98
C ALA A 410 2.76 10.81 -6.22
N GLU A 411 2.10 10.89 -7.37
CA GLU A 411 2.76 10.60 -8.65
C GLU A 411 3.64 11.80 -9.02
N LEU A 412 4.91 11.56 -9.34
CA LEU A 412 5.88 12.58 -9.75
C LEU A 412 5.74 12.85 -11.25
N ASP A 413 6.11 14.05 -11.69
CA ASP A 413 6.20 14.39 -13.11
C ASP A 413 7.26 13.54 -13.86
N GLU A 414 7.13 13.46 -15.18
CA GLU A 414 7.97 12.62 -16.05
C GLU A 414 9.49 12.88 -15.86
N ASP A 415 9.89 14.13 -15.64
CA ASP A 415 11.29 14.50 -15.46
C ASP A 415 11.79 14.06 -14.08
N LYS A 416 11.10 14.44 -12.99
CA LYS A 416 11.48 14.03 -11.62
C LYS A 416 11.41 12.52 -11.40
N LYS A 417 10.42 11.81 -11.98
CA LYS A 417 10.29 10.36 -11.80
C LYS A 417 11.43 9.61 -12.49
N MET A 418 11.78 9.97 -13.73
CA MET A 418 12.87 9.33 -14.47
C MET A 418 14.25 9.68 -13.89
N ARG A 419 14.41 10.92 -13.41
CA ARG A 419 15.60 11.35 -12.66
C ARG A 419 15.79 10.60 -11.35
N SER A 420 14.74 10.49 -10.53
CA SER A 420 14.76 9.69 -9.30
C SER A 420 15.08 8.22 -9.60
N MET A 421 14.52 7.69 -10.70
CA MET A 421 14.67 6.29 -11.09
C MET A 421 16.11 5.88 -11.43
N LYS A 422 16.93 6.79 -11.99
CA LYS A 422 18.30 6.45 -12.38
C LYS A 422 19.11 5.87 -11.22
N HIS A 423 18.83 6.28 -9.98
CA HIS A 423 19.51 5.81 -8.76
C HIS A 423 19.23 4.34 -8.38
N PHE A 424 18.39 3.64 -9.16
CA PHE A 424 18.13 2.19 -9.06
C PHE A 424 18.52 1.41 -10.32
N LEU A 425 18.93 2.11 -11.38
CA LEU A 425 19.32 1.54 -12.67
C LEU A 425 20.79 1.85 -13.05
N SER A 426 21.45 2.74 -12.31
CA SER A 426 22.85 3.14 -12.56
C SER A 426 23.84 2.08 -12.11
N GLU A 427 24.97 1.99 -12.81
CA GLU A 427 26.00 0.97 -12.60
C GLU A 427 26.62 1.00 -11.18
N PRO A 428 27.05 -0.15 -10.64
CA PRO A 428 27.84 -0.22 -9.41
C PRO A 428 29.11 0.64 -9.55
N GLY A 429 29.28 1.64 -8.67
CA GLY A 429 30.27 2.70 -8.85
C GLY A 429 29.66 4.11 -8.89
N SER A 430 28.35 4.22 -9.11
CA SER A 430 27.61 5.48 -9.16
C SER A 430 26.80 5.76 -7.87
N PHE A 431 26.14 6.92 -7.80
CA PHE A 431 25.12 7.23 -6.79
C PHE A 431 23.89 6.34 -7.01
N SER A 432 23.89 5.19 -6.36
CA SER A 432 22.87 4.13 -6.43
C SER A 432 22.43 3.72 -5.02
N PHE A 433 21.37 2.91 -4.90
CA PHE A 433 20.93 2.28 -3.64
C PHE A 433 20.97 0.74 -3.67
N PHE A 434 21.33 0.12 -4.81
CA PHE A 434 21.53 -1.33 -4.92
C PHE A 434 23.01 -1.69 -4.83
N CYS A 435 23.55 -1.71 -3.60
CA CYS A 435 24.99 -1.89 -3.38
C CYS A 435 25.43 -3.37 -3.41
N THR A 436 24.48 -4.31 -3.46
CA THR A 436 24.66 -5.74 -3.16
C THR A 436 23.58 -6.58 -3.87
N GLN A 437 23.56 -7.91 -3.62
CA GLN A 437 22.54 -8.82 -4.16
C GLN A 437 21.14 -8.70 -3.54
N PHE A 438 20.98 -7.89 -2.48
CA PHE A 438 19.77 -7.75 -1.66
C PHE A 438 19.00 -6.46 -2.07
N PRO A 439 17.91 -6.01 -1.39
CA PRO A 439 17.13 -4.86 -1.85
C PRO A 439 17.86 -3.56 -1.48
N ALA A 440 17.22 -2.41 -1.73
CA ALA A 440 17.80 -1.11 -1.44
C ALA A 440 18.34 -1.01 0.00
N SER A 441 19.56 -0.47 0.15
CA SER A 441 20.05 0.00 1.44
C SER A 441 19.40 1.34 1.78
N PHE A 442 19.23 1.64 3.07
CA PHE A 442 18.66 2.90 3.52
C PHE A 442 19.54 4.09 3.15
N PHE A 443 20.86 3.92 3.23
CA PHE A 443 21.86 4.88 2.75
C PHE A 443 22.33 4.51 1.35
N ALA A 444 22.69 5.51 0.55
CA ALA A 444 23.21 5.33 -0.79
C ALA A 444 24.59 4.65 -0.82
N CYS A 445 24.86 3.92 -1.89
CA CYS A 445 26.14 3.31 -2.17
C CYS A 445 27.21 4.38 -2.44
N SER A 446 28.42 4.16 -1.91
CA SER A 446 29.61 4.82 -2.46
C SER A 446 29.92 4.26 -3.83
N GLY A 447 30.49 5.10 -4.70
CA GLY A 447 31.29 4.58 -5.81
C GLY A 447 32.46 3.75 -5.29
N VAL A 448 32.84 2.71 -6.03
CA VAL A 448 33.97 1.83 -5.73
C VAL A 448 35.23 2.44 -6.33
N ASP A 449 35.73 3.49 -5.68
CA ASP A 449 37.15 3.74 -5.41
C ASP A 449 37.28 5.09 -4.68
N ALA A 450 37.75 5.02 -3.43
CA ALA A 450 37.97 6.20 -2.57
C ALA A 450 39.20 6.02 -1.66
N THR A 451 40.12 5.13 -2.05
CA THR A 451 41.39 4.83 -1.37
C THR A 451 42.46 5.90 -1.55
N GLU A 452 42.25 6.89 -2.43
CA GLU A 452 43.23 7.94 -2.75
C GLU A 452 42.77 9.38 -2.41
N ILE A 453 41.89 9.56 -1.42
CA ILE A 453 41.78 10.85 -0.69
C ILE A 453 42.13 10.61 0.77
N ALA A 454 43.43 10.55 1.05
CA ALA A 454 43.95 10.33 2.39
C ALA A 454 43.64 11.51 3.33
N GLY A 455 43.04 11.22 4.49
CA GLY A 455 43.05 12.12 5.64
C GLY A 455 41.72 12.37 6.37
N LEU A 456 40.55 12.02 5.81
CA LEU A 456 39.27 12.38 6.42
C LEU A 456 38.20 11.26 6.41
N ARG A 457 37.78 10.90 7.63
CA ARG A 457 36.63 10.07 8.06
C ARG A 457 36.71 8.56 7.82
N GLU A 458 36.91 7.84 8.92
CA GLU A 458 36.58 6.41 9.04
C GLU A 458 35.05 6.20 9.20
N ASP A 459 34.31 7.22 9.66
CA ASP A 459 32.85 7.16 9.82
C ASP A 459 32.10 7.25 8.50
N ARG A 460 31.63 6.10 8.01
CA ARG A 460 30.51 5.99 7.06
C ARG A 460 29.44 5.06 7.65
N PRO A 461 28.15 5.43 7.63
CA PRO A 461 27.07 4.56 8.09
C PRO A 461 27.13 3.17 7.46
N ALA A 462 26.86 2.11 8.24
CA ALA A 462 26.86 0.76 7.70
C ALA A 462 25.77 0.59 6.63
N VAL A 463 26.13 -0.11 5.54
CA VAL A 463 25.21 -0.42 4.44
C VAL A 463 24.14 -1.37 4.97
N THR A 464 23.01 -0.80 5.39
CA THR A 464 21.91 -1.48 6.09
C THR A 464 20.60 -1.25 5.37
N THR A 465 19.76 -2.28 5.29
CA THR A 465 18.43 -2.22 4.70
C THR A 465 17.41 -2.08 5.82
N TRP A 466 16.59 -1.04 5.78
CA TRP A 466 15.54 -0.78 6.77
C TRP A 466 14.18 -1.16 6.16
N VAL A 467 13.53 -2.21 6.68
CA VAL A 467 12.40 -2.88 5.99
C VAL A 467 11.23 -1.94 5.70
N LEU A 468 10.92 -1.02 6.61
CA LEU A 468 9.84 -0.06 6.42
C LEU A 468 10.09 0.90 5.23
N PHE A 469 11.34 1.24 4.94
CA PHE A 469 11.67 2.07 3.78
C PHE A 469 11.55 1.28 2.46
N ASN A 470 11.72 -0.05 2.48
CA ASN A 470 11.40 -0.88 1.32
C ASN A 470 9.88 -0.94 1.06
N TYR A 471 9.05 -0.95 2.11
CA TYR A 471 7.58 -0.82 1.98
C TYR A 471 7.19 0.50 1.29
N TYR A 472 7.76 1.63 1.75
CA TYR A 472 7.52 2.93 1.11
C TYR A 472 8.05 2.97 -0.33
N LEU A 473 9.24 2.41 -0.59
CA LEU A 473 9.88 2.41 -1.91
C LEU A 473 9.11 1.55 -2.93
N GLN A 474 8.72 0.32 -2.57
CA GLN A 474 7.87 -0.56 -3.39
C GLN A 474 6.60 0.16 -3.83
N ARG A 475 5.91 0.80 -2.88
CA ARG A 475 4.65 1.51 -3.14
C ARG A 475 4.86 2.83 -3.90
N GLY A 476 6.01 3.49 -3.73
CA GLY A 476 6.43 4.62 -4.55
C GLY A 476 6.65 4.22 -6.01
N PHE A 477 7.36 3.12 -6.28
CA PHE A 477 7.53 2.59 -7.62
C PHE A 477 6.20 2.18 -8.26
N ALA A 478 5.32 1.48 -7.53
CA ALA A 478 3.99 1.13 -8.00
C ALA A 478 3.15 2.38 -8.35
N ARG A 479 3.17 3.41 -7.48
CA ARG A 479 2.46 4.69 -7.71
C ARG A 479 3.00 5.44 -8.94
N ASN A 480 4.30 5.36 -9.21
CA ASN A 480 4.96 6.05 -10.33
C ASN A 480 5.07 5.19 -11.60
N LYS A 481 4.26 4.11 -11.72
CA LYS A 481 4.13 3.25 -12.90
C LYS A 481 5.42 2.45 -13.24
N PHE A 482 6.16 2.03 -12.21
CA PHE A 482 7.33 1.16 -12.31
C PHE A 482 7.12 -0.22 -11.63
N PRO A 483 6.15 -1.04 -12.08
CA PRO A 483 5.75 -2.28 -11.39
C PRO A 483 6.92 -3.27 -11.23
N GLY A 484 7.71 -3.51 -12.27
CA GLY A 484 8.84 -4.45 -12.20
C GLY A 484 9.91 -4.11 -11.15
N LEU A 485 10.02 -2.84 -10.74
CA LEU A 485 10.91 -2.43 -9.64
C LEU A 485 10.22 -2.48 -8.27
N ALA A 486 8.90 -2.30 -8.20
CA ALA A 486 8.14 -2.65 -7.02
C ALA A 486 8.28 -4.16 -6.72
N ASP A 487 8.14 -5.01 -7.75
CA ASP A 487 8.33 -6.45 -7.65
C ASP A 487 9.78 -6.85 -7.32
N TYR A 488 10.78 -6.12 -7.86
CA TYR A 488 12.18 -6.29 -7.48
C TYR A 488 12.39 -6.02 -5.98
N ILE A 489 11.90 -4.89 -5.45
CA ILE A 489 12.01 -4.55 -4.02
C ILE A 489 11.28 -5.58 -3.15
N ARG A 490 10.06 -6.00 -3.54
CA ARG A 490 9.29 -7.06 -2.87
C ARG A 490 10.12 -8.34 -2.75
N ASN A 491 10.55 -8.88 -3.89
CA ASN A 491 11.20 -10.18 -3.98
C ASN A 491 12.58 -10.15 -3.33
N LYS A 492 13.37 -9.09 -3.51
CA LYS A 492 14.67 -8.96 -2.82
C LYS A 492 14.53 -8.77 -1.30
N THR A 493 13.50 -8.10 -0.81
CA THR A 493 13.24 -7.99 0.65
C THR A 493 12.83 -9.34 1.24
N ARG A 494 11.99 -10.10 0.53
CA ARG A 494 11.67 -11.49 0.86
C ARG A 494 12.93 -12.36 0.93
N ASP A 495 13.73 -12.35 -0.13
CA ASP A 495 14.90 -13.22 -0.27
C ASP A 495 15.94 -12.93 0.82
N MET A 496 16.17 -11.65 1.14
CA MET A 496 17.01 -11.22 2.26
C MET A 496 16.52 -11.80 3.60
N ILE A 497 15.23 -11.70 3.92
CA ILE A 497 14.69 -12.16 5.21
C ILE A 497 14.64 -13.70 5.28
N CYS A 498 14.51 -14.38 4.13
CA CYS A 498 14.69 -15.81 4.02
C CYS A 498 16.14 -16.24 4.29
N GLU A 499 17.14 -15.56 3.71
CA GLU A 499 18.56 -15.86 3.97
C GLU A 499 18.94 -15.56 5.43
N ALA A 500 18.41 -14.47 6.01
CA ALA A 500 18.53 -14.14 7.44
C ALA A 500 17.97 -15.23 8.38
N THR A 501 17.04 -16.06 7.88
CA THR A 501 16.34 -17.14 8.60
C THR A 501 16.92 -18.52 8.31
N ALA A 502 17.81 -18.65 7.31
CA ALA A 502 18.42 -19.92 6.95
C ALA A 502 19.37 -20.40 8.06
N PRO A 503 19.30 -21.69 8.49
CA PRO A 503 20.25 -22.22 9.45
C PRO A 503 21.65 -22.18 8.86
N ALA A 504 22.61 -21.62 9.59
CA ALA A 504 24.00 -21.48 9.14
C ALA A 504 24.55 -22.83 8.63
N ARG A 505 24.92 -22.89 7.35
CA ARG A 505 25.28 -24.12 6.62
C ARG A 505 26.36 -24.90 7.37
N SER A 506 25.96 -25.92 8.12
CA SER A 506 26.89 -26.75 8.90
C SER A 506 27.74 -27.62 7.98
N SER A 507 29.07 -27.51 8.09
CA SER A 507 30.04 -28.26 7.29
C SER A 507 30.11 -29.78 7.58
N LEU A 508 29.11 -30.32 8.27
CA LEU A 508 28.97 -31.73 8.63
C LEU A 508 27.75 -32.32 7.91
N PRO A 509 27.92 -33.24 6.94
CA PRO A 509 26.82 -33.71 6.08
C PRO A 509 25.82 -34.68 6.75
N PHE A 510 25.96 -34.98 8.05
CA PHE A 510 25.11 -35.93 8.77
C PHE A 510 24.70 -35.40 10.15
N ALA A 511 23.68 -34.54 10.15
CA ALA A 511 23.00 -34.08 11.37
C ALA A 511 21.47 -34.13 11.20
N LEU A 512 20.92 -35.34 11.06
CA LEU A 512 19.48 -35.60 11.04
C LEU A 512 18.85 -35.39 12.43
N SER A 513 18.77 -34.14 12.86
CA SER A 513 17.97 -33.71 14.00
C SER A 513 16.82 -32.84 13.49
N ALA A 514 15.60 -33.38 13.55
CA ALA A 514 14.38 -32.65 13.22
C ALA A 514 14.03 -31.64 14.34
N LYS A 515 14.89 -30.65 14.56
CA LYS A 515 14.50 -29.43 15.26
C LYS A 515 13.40 -28.75 14.46
N ALA A 516 12.40 -28.22 15.15
CA ALA A 516 11.44 -27.31 14.54
C ALA A 516 12.21 -26.16 13.84
N PRO A 517 11.79 -25.74 12.63
CA PRO A 517 12.48 -24.69 11.91
C PRO A 517 12.48 -23.41 12.75
N ALA A 518 13.63 -22.71 12.79
CA ALA A 518 13.77 -21.49 13.58
C ALA A 518 12.72 -20.45 13.15
N PRO A 519 12.15 -19.68 14.09
CA PRO A 519 11.26 -18.58 13.76
C PRO A 519 11.99 -17.55 12.90
N THR A 520 11.26 -16.93 11.96
CA THR A 520 11.80 -15.93 11.05
C THR A 520 12.42 -14.76 11.81
N ALA A 521 13.62 -14.34 11.40
CA ALA A 521 14.48 -13.42 12.13
C ALA A 521 14.08 -11.94 11.98
N LEU A 522 12.83 -11.61 12.32
CA LEU A 522 12.15 -10.34 12.00
C LEU A 522 12.68 -9.16 12.83
N THR A 523 13.56 -8.35 12.24
CA THR A 523 14.06 -7.08 12.77
C THR A 523 13.82 -5.94 11.77
N LEU A 524 13.95 -4.68 12.20
CA LEU A 524 13.80 -3.51 11.34
C LEU A 524 14.97 -3.33 10.37
N ALA A 525 16.19 -3.72 10.76
CA ALA A 525 17.41 -3.47 10.00
C ALA A 525 18.24 -4.75 9.78
N TYR A 526 18.82 -4.90 8.59
CA TYR A 526 19.71 -6.00 8.22
C TYR A 526 20.97 -5.43 7.56
N ASP A 527 22.12 -6.11 7.73
CA ASP A 527 23.33 -5.81 6.93
C ASP A 527 23.05 -6.18 5.47
N SER A 528 23.01 -5.17 4.59
CA SER A 528 22.65 -5.34 3.19
C SER A 528 23.64 -6.21 2.41
N ARG A 529 24.79 -6.59 2.96
CA ARG A 529 25.83 -7.37 2.28
C ARG A 529 25.72 -8.87 2.50
N ASN A 530 25.05 -9.29 3.57
CA ASN A 530 25.04 -10.69 4.03
C ASN A 530 23.74 -11.08 4.75
N ALA A 531 22.69 -10.25 4.63
CA ALA A 531 21.37 -10.43 5.24
C ALA A 531 21.34 -10.65 6.76
N LYS A 532 22.43 -10.40 7.51
CA LYS A 532 22.42 -10.62 8.96
C LYS A 532 21.45 -9.66 9.66
N PRO A 533 20.53 -10.18 10.51
CA PRO A 533 19.59 -9.35 11.24
C PRO A 533 20.31 -8.56 12.34
N VAL A 534 20.14 -7.24 12.34
CA VAL A 534 20.57 -6.37 13.44
C VAL A 534 19.72 -6.69 14.67
N GLN A 535 20.37 -7.08 15.77
CA GLN A 535 19.68 -7.64 16.94
C GLN A 535 18.87 -6.61 17.73
N VAL A 536 19.34 -5.35 17.75
CA VAL A 536 18.74 -4.21 18.41
C VAL A 536 18.94 -3.00 17.49
N PHE A 537 17.87 -2.30 17.12
CA PHE A 537 17.89 -1.16 16.20
C PHE A 537 16.81 -0.16 16.59
N ASP A 538 17.19 1.10 16.83
CA ASP A 538 16.36 2.07 17.56
C ASP A 538 15.83 1.45 18.87
N ASP A 539 14.55 1.63 19.26
CA ASP A 539 13.96 0.92 20.41
C ASP A 539 13.55 -0.53 20.11
N SER A 540 13.56 -0.94 18.84
CA SER A 540 13.20 -2.29 18.37
C SER A 540 14.31 -3.33 18.58
N TYR A 541 13.90 -4.60 18.49
CA TYR A 541 14.70 -5.80 18.75
C TYR A 541 14.33 -6.94 17.78
N LEU A 542 15.04 -8.08 17.86
CA LEU A 542 14.72 -9.29 17.11
C LEU A 542 13.35 -9.88 17.51
N GLY A 543 12.36 -9.74 16.62
CA GLY A 543 10.95 -9.95 16.92
C GLY A 543 10.14 -8.65 16.97
N SER A 544 10.53 -7.64 16.18
CA SER A 544 9.83 -6.35 16.07
C SER A 544 8.49 -6.50 15.33
N THR A 545 7.41 -5.99 15.93
CA THR A 545 6.06 -6.02 15.33
C THR A 545 5.96 -5.10 14.11
N LEU A 546 6.61 -3.94 14.13
CA LEU A 546 6.73 -3.07 12.95
C LEU A 546 7.45 -3.78 11.79
N ALA A 547 8.46 -4.61 12.06
CA ALA A 547 9.13 -5.40 11.02
C ALA A 547 8.21 -6.47 10.39
N ALA A 548 7.46 -7.19 11.22
CA ALA A 548 6.46 -8.16 10.75
C ALA A 548 5.33 -7.48 9.95
N ALA A 549 4.83 -6.34 10.43
CA ALA A 549 3.81 -5.56 9.76
C ALA A 549 4.29 -5.03 8.41
N ALA A 550 5.51 -4.48 8.33
CA ALA A 550 6.09 -4.03 7.07
C ALA A 550 6.28 -5.21 6.10
N LEU A 551 6.74 -6.37 6.56
CA LEU A 551 6.91 -7.55 5.70
C LEU A 551 5.58 -8.05 5.11
N LEU A 552 4.53 -8.21 5.93
CA LEU A 552 3.22 -8.64 5.45
C LEU A 552 2.66 -7.64 4.42
N ASN A 553 2.78 -6.34 4.70
CA ASN A 553 2.36 -5.26 3.81
C ASN A 553 3.21 -5.08 2.53
N ILE A 554 4.37 -5.75 2.44
CA ILE A 554 5.23 -5.87 1.25
C ILE A 554 4.83 -7.09 0.41
N LEU A 555 4.61 -8.24 1.07
CA LEU A 555 4.36 -9.52 0.41
C LEU A 555 2.92 -9.64 -0.11
N LEU A 556 1.94 -9.19 0.66
CA LEU A 556 0.52 -9.42 0.38
C LEU A 556 -0.09 -8.32 -0.52
N PRO A 557 -1.16 -8.60 -1.29
CA PRO A 557 -1.73 -7.65 -2.25
C PRO A 557 -2.19 -6.35 -1.58
N ALA A 558 -1.85 -5.19 -2.15
CA ALA A 558 -2.20 -3.88 -1.59
C ALA A 558 -3.70 -3.49 -1.72
N VAL A 559 -4.50 -4.31 -2.40
CA VAL A 559 -5.95 -4.14 -2.60
C VAL A 559 -6.55 -5.54 -2.72
N THR A 560 -7.69 -5.79 -2.06
CA THR A 560 -8.43 -7.04 -2.27
C THR A 560 -9.07 -7.05 -3.66
N PRO A 561 -8.80 -8.07 -4.50
CA PRO A 561 -9.27 -8.09 -5.88
C PRO A 561 -10.81 -8.14 -5.94
N PRO A 562 -11.43 -7.58 -6.99
CA PRO A 562 -12.87 -7.73 -7.20
C PRO A 562 -13.25 -9.22 -7.28
N PRO A 563 -14.45 -9.60 -6.82
CA PRO A 563 -14.95 -10.96 -7.04
C PRO A 563 -14.95 -11.25 -8.54
N SER A 564 -14.39 -12.38 -8.95
CA SER A 564 -14.40 -12.79 -10.36
C SER A 564 -15.86 -13.01 -10.81
N PRO A 565 -16.23 -12.57 -12.03
CA PRO A 565 -17.58 -12.77 -12.55
C PRO A 565 -17.94 -14.26 -12.70
N ASP A 566 -16.93 -15.13 -12.81
CA ASP A 566 -17.07 -16.57 -13.02
C ASP A 566 -17.08 -17.37 -11.71
N THR A 567 -16.83 -16.74 -10.56
CA THR A 567 -16.87 -17.37 -9.23
C THR A 567 -18.04 -16.83 -8.39
N PRO A 568 -19.27 -17.37 -8.55
CA PRO A 568 -20.37 -17.05 -7.64
C PRO A 568 -20.03 -17.53 -6.21
N PRO A 569 -20.21 -16.69 -5.17
CA PRO A 569 -19.84 -17.07 -3.82
C PRO A 569 -20.77 -18.15 -3.27
N ILE A 570 -20.19 -19.14 -2.59
CA ILE A 570 -20.93 -20.21 -1.91
C ILE A 570 -21.48 -19.66 -0.58
N ASP A 571 -22.56 -18.89 -0.66
CA ASP A 571 -23.42 -18.67 0.50
C ASP A 571 -24.22 -19.95 0.78
N HIS A 572 -24.08 -20.50 1.99
CA HIS A 572 -24.81 -21.68 2.43
C HIS A 572 -26.33 -21.48 2.41
N ARG A 573 -26.85 -20.24 2.55
CA ARG A 573 -28.28 -19.96 2.38
C ARG A 573 -28.68 -20.04 0.90
N LEU A 574 -27.96 -19.38 0.01
CA LEU A 574 -28.22 -19.45 -1.43
C LEU A 574 -28.16 -20.90 -1.95
N LEU A 575 -27.17 -21.69 -1.52
CA LEU A 575 -27.03 -23.10 -1.89
C LEU A 575 -28.18 -23.95 -1.31
N SER A 576 -28.64 -23.66 -0.09
CA SER A 576 -29.84 -24.29 0.48
C SER A 576 -31.11 -23.94 -0.31
N ILE A 577 -31.25 -22.69 -0.78
CA ILE A 577 -32.39 -22.24 -1.59
C ILE A 577 -32.39 -22.93 -2.95
N ILE A 578 -31.23 -22.98 -3.64
CA ILE A 578 -31.08 -23.67 -4.93
C ILE A 578 -31.41 -25.15 -4.77
N MET A 579 -30.86 -25.83 -3.77
CA MET A 579 -31.15 -27.23 -3.48
C MET A 579 -32.65 -27.46 -3.22
N CYS A 580 -33.33 -26.57 -2.48
CA CYS A 580 -34.78 -26.66 -2.29
C CYS A 580 -35.57 -26.49 -3.60
N VAL A 581 -35.16 -25.56 -4.46
CA VAL A 581 -35.79 -25.33 -5.77
C VAL A 581 -35.61 -26.54 -6.68
N GLU A 582 -34.41 -27.11 -6.77
CA GLU A 582 -34.15 -28.34 -7.55
C GLU A 582 -34.97 -29.52 -7.05
N LEU A 583 -35.08 -29.70 -5.73
CA LEU A 583 -35.85 -30.80 -5.13
C LEU A 583 -37.36 -30.64 -5.43
N VAL A 584 -37.89 -29.42 -5.40
CA VAL A 584 -39.29 -29.12 -5.81
C VAL A 584 -39.51 -29.37 -7.31
N VAL A 585 -38.58 -28.95 -8.17
CA VAL A 585 -38.66 -29.19 -9.63
C VAL A 585 -38.59 -30.69 -9.94
N ALA A 586 -37.64 -31.40 -9.35
CA ALA A 586 -37.48 -32.85 -9.51
C ALA A 586 -38.72 -33.62 -9.03
N PHE A 587 -39.31 -33.22 -7.88
CA PHE A 587 -40.56 -33.80 -7.38
C PHE A 587 -41.74 -33.51 -8.32
N GLY A 588 -41.84 -32.30 -8.88
CA GLY A 588 -42.87 -31.95 -9.88
C GLY A 588 -42.75 -32.76 -11.17
N VAL A 589 -41.53 -32.96 -11.68
CA VAL A 589 -41.26 -33.82 -12.84
C VAL A 589 -41.62 -35.28 -12.53
N ALA A 590 -41.18 -35.81 -11.39
CA ALA A 590 -41.50 -37.19 -10.98
C ALA A 590 -43.02 -37.42 -10.81
N MET A 591 -43.72 -36.46 -10.19
CA MET A 591 -45.17 -36.51 -9.98
C MET A 591 -45.93 -36.43 -11.31
N SER A 592 -45.52 -35.56 -12.23
CA SER A 592 -46.15 -35.48 -13.57
C SER A 592 -45.93 -36.76 -14.39
N CYS A 593 -44.73 -37.36 -14.35
CA CYS A 593 -44.45 -38.65 -14.98
C CYS A 593 -45.29 -39.80 -14.37
N PHE A 594 -45.46 -39.81 -13.05
CA PHE A 594 -46.32 -40.77 -12.36
C PHE A 594 -47.79 -40.63 -12.76
N LEU A 595 -48.32 -39.40 -12.76
CA LEU A 595 -49.70 -39.12 -13.18
C LEU A 595 -49.95 -39.49 -14.65
N PHE A 596 -49.01 -39.20 -15.56
CA PHE A 596 -49.09 -39.65 -16.96
C PHE A 596 -49.12 -41.18 -17.07
N SER A 597 -48.28 -41.86 -16.31
CA SER A 597 -48.20 -43.33 -16.29
C SER A 597 -49.51 -43.96 -15.78
N VAL A 598 -50.06 -43.44 -14.69
CA VAL A 598 -51.36 -43.88 -14.15
C VAL A 598 -52.50 -43.58 -15.12
N TYR A 599 -52.51 -42.39 -15.75
CA TYR A 599 -53.50 -42.01 -16.76
C TYR A 599 -53.54 -43.00 -17.93
N PHE A 600 -52.37 -43.32 -18.52
CA PHE A 600 -52.30 -44.27 -19.63
C PHE A 600 -52.65 -45.71 -19.24
N VAL A 601 -52.39 -46.13 -18.00
CA VAL A 601 -52.80 -47.45 -17.50
C VAL A 601 -54.31 -47.52 -17.26
N ALA A 602 -54.90 -46.45 -16.70
CA ALA A 602 -56.34 -46.37 -16.44
C ALA A 602 -57.17 -46.26 -17.73
N ASN A 603 -56.73 -45.43 -18.68
CA ASN A 603 -57.41 -45.19 -19.96
C ASN A 603 -56.98 -46.14 -21.09
N ARG A 604 -56.35 -47.30 -20.80
CA ARG A 604 -56.13 -48.32 -21.83
C ARG A 604 -57.48 -48.76 -22.44
N PRO A 605 -57.69 -48.64 -23.76
CA PRO A 605 -58.86 -49.23 -24.39
C PRO A 605 -58.83 -50.75 -24.19
N ARG A 606 -59.87 -51.29 -23.56
CA ARG A 606 -59.99 -52.74 -23.31
C ARG A 606 -60.55 -53.42 -24.56
N ASP A 607 -59.65 -53.95 -25.40
CA ASP A 607 -60.03 -54.69 -26.61
C ASP A 607 -61.03 -55.82 -26.32
N ARG A 608 -62.26 -55.64 -26.78
CA ARG A 608 -63.33 -56.64 -26.67
C ARG A 608 -63.40 -57.48 -27.95
N ARG A 609 -62.64 -58.57 -27.95
CA ARG A 609 -62.82 -59.80 -28.75
C ARG A 609 -62.93 -59.63 -30.29
N LEU A 610 -61.93 -60.13 -31.02
CA LEU A 610 -62.12 -60.54 -32.42
C LEU A 610 -61.56 -61.95 -32.67
N SER A 611 -62.41 -62.81 -33.22
CA SER A 611 -62.11 -64.14 -33.78
C SER A 611 -63.41 -64.72 -34.40
N PRO A 612 -63.41 -65.45 -35.53
CA PRO A 612 -62.33 -65.68 -36.51
C PRO A 612 -62.73 -65.42 -38.00
N ALA A 613 -61.73 -65.54 -38.88
CA ALA A 613 -61.79 -66.04 -40.28
C ALA A 613 -62.51 -65.27 -41.43
N SER A 614 -61.65 -64.77 -42.34
CA SER A 614 -61.75 -64.86 -43.83
C SER A 614 -62.79 -64.04 -44.64
N VAL A 615 -62.32 -63.43 -45.76
CA VAL A 615 -62.87 -63.62 -47.13
C VAL A 615 -62.01 -62.91 -48.23
N ALA A 616 -62.04 -63.49 -49.44
CA ALA A 616 -61.47 -63.12 -50.76
C ALA A 616 -60.76 -61.76 -51.05
N ARG A 617 -59.43 -61.81 -51.14
CA ARG A 617 -58.62 -61.75 -52.39
C ARG A 617 -59.32 -61.26 -53.70
N ARG A 618 -58.96 -60.09 -54.26
CA ARG A 618 -58.44 -59.87 -55.67
C ARG A 618 -58.37 -58.40 -56.15
N ARG A 619 -57.27 -58.07 -56.89
CA ARG A 619 -57.13 -57.16 -58.08
C ARG A 619 -57.60 -55.68 -57.98
N SER A 620 -57.13 -54.71 -58.78
CA SER A 620 -55.85 -54.33 -59.42
C SER A 620 -56.13 -53.35 -60.57
N SER A 621 -55.27 -52.32 -60.74
CA SER A 621 -54.93 -51.61 -61.99
C SER A 621 -55.94 -50.74 -62.80
N LEU A 622 -55.61 -49.44 -62.89
CA LEU A 622 -55.70 -48.47 -64.03
C LEU A 622 -57.06 -48.09 -64.68
N GLY A 623 -57.22 -46.81 -65.09
CA GLY A 623 -58.48 -46.26 -65.64
C GLY A 623 -58.46 -45.15 -66.73
N LYS A 624 -58.13 -43.88 -66.40
CA LYS A 624 -58.00 -42.71 -67.34
C LYS A 624 -59.29 -42.10 -67.97
N LYS A 625 -59.18 -40.82 -68.44
CA LYS A 625 -60.14 -39.97 -69.21
C LYS A 625 -61.31 -39.31 -68.43
N SER A 626 -61.86 -38.13 -68.78
CA SER A 626 -61.44 -37.01 -69.69
C SER A 626 -62.37 -35.76 -69.58
N ARG A 627 -61.88 -34.55 -70.00
CA ARG A 627 -62.50 -33.44 -70.80
C ARG A 627 -64.02 -33.07 -70.62
N ASP A 628 -64.55 -31.84 -70.79
CA ASP A 628 -64.15 -30.49 -71.30
C ASP A 628 -65.29 -29.47 -70.92
N LYS A 629 -65.35 -28.13 -71.19
CA LYS A 629 -64.38 -27.01 -71.31
C LYS A 629 -65.10 -25.71 -71.83
N LEU A 630 -65.34 -24.69 -70.99
CA LEU A 630 -65.91 -23.35 -71.33
C LEU A 630 -65.38 -22.28 -70.34
N ASP A 631 -65.09 -21.01 -70.68
CA ASP A 631 -64.82 -20.37 -71.99
C ASP A 631 -63.99 -19.06 -71.85
N ARG A 632 -63.45 -18.53 -72.98
CA ARG A 632 -62.93 -17.17 -73.36
C ARG A 632 -62.36 -16.12 -72.33
N ARG A 633 -61.61 -15.05 -72.72
CA ARG A 633 -60.40 -14.80 -73.57
C ARG A 633 -60.17 -13.27 -73.82
N ARG A 634 -58.95 -12.73 -73.56
CA ARG A 634 -58.42 -11.38 -73.98
C ARG A 634 -59.12 -10.15 -73.36
N GLU A 635 -58.60 -8.91 -73.38
CA GLU A 635 -57.43 -8.27 -74.06
C GLU A 635 -56.73 -7.17 -73.18
N GLU A 636 -55.89 -6.31 -73.77
CA GLU A 636 -54.89 -5.39 -73.17
C GLU A 636 -55.39 -4.04 -72.59
N LEU A 637 -54.69 -3.42 -71.60
CA LEU A 637 -53.93 -2.14 -71.75
C LEU A 637 -53.21 -1.64 -70.44
N GLU A 638 -52.50 -0.51 -70.55
CA GLU A 638 -51.52 0.20 -69.66
C GLU A 638 -52.05 0.62 -68.25
N ASP A 639 -51.23 0.92 -67.21
CA ASP A 639 -50.20 2.00 -67.10
C ASP A 639 -49.17 1.83 -65.93
N ARG A 640 -48.03 2.56 -66.03
CA ARG A 640 -46.97 2.98 -65.04
C ARG A 640 -46.61 2.12 -63.81
N GLY A 641 -45.28 1.89 -63.59
CA GLY A 641 -44.82 1.34 -62.29
C GLY A 641 -43.34 1.24 -61.83
N ARG A 642 -42.27 1.51 -62.62
CA ARG A 642 -40.81 1.39 -62.25
C ARG A 642 -40.32 -0.03 -61.84
N SER A 643 -39.48 -0.75 -62.59
CA SER A 643 -38.03 -0.57 -62.90
C SER A 643 -37.10 -0.57 -61.66
N SER A 644 -35.98 -1.28 -61.56
CA SER A 644 -35.24 -2.28 -62.39
C SER A 644 -34.33 -3.07 -61.41
N GLY A 645 -33.74 -4.25 -61.64
CA GLY A 645 -33.44 -4.99 -62.86
C GLY A 645 -31.98 -4.75 -63.31
N SER A 646 -31.09 -5.73 -63.00
CA SER A 646 -30.10 -6.37 -63.91
C SER A 646 -29.30 -5.49 -64.91
N SER A 647 -28.01 -5.63 -65.23
CA SER A 647 -27.05 -6.75 -65.16
C SER A 647 -25.98 -6.49 -66.26
N TRP A 648 -24.69 -6.76 -65.99
CA TRP A 648 -23.57 -6.94 -66.95
C TRP A 648 -22.92 -5.73 -67.69
N ALA A 649 -21.66 -6.00 -68.10
CA ALA A 649 -20.89 -5.49 -69.25
C ALA A 649 -20.06 -4.16 -69.16
N ASP A 650 -18.74 -4.36 -69.09
CA ASP A 650 -17.68 -3.79 -69.96
C ASP A 650 -17.37 -2.27 -70.09
N ARG A 651 -16.07 -1.98 -69.88
CA ARG A 651 -15.11 -1.16 -70.69
C ARG A 651 -14.89 0.33 -70.45
N TYR A 652 -13.57 0.65 -70.42
CA TYR A 652 -12.89 1.92 -70.76
C TYR A 652 -13.33 3.16 -69.94
N SER A 653 -12.50 4.16 -69.60
CA SER A 653 -11.07 4.51 -69.73
C SER A 653 -10.86 5.72 -68.76
N GLU A 654 -9.72 6.37 -68.50
CA GLU A 654 -8.33 6.31 -68.98
C GLU A 654 -7.43 7.05 -67.97
N SER A 655 -6.13 6.72 -67.94
CA SER A 655 -5.03 7.57 -67.41
C SER A 655 -5.03 7.90 -65.89
N SER A 656 -3.91 8.29 -65.26
CA SER A 656 -2.56 8.50 -65.79
C SER A 656 -1.45 8.15 -64.78
N TYR A 657 -0.30 7.73 -65.33
CA TYR A 657 1.11 7.96 -64.93
C TYR A 657 1.45 8.55 -63.54
N SER A 658 2.57 8.21 -62.86
CA SER A 658 3.64 7.19 -63.02
C SER A 658 4.61 7.33 -61.79
N ASP A 659 5.77 6.67 -61.59
CA ASP A 659 6.61 5.77 -62.40
C ASP A 659 7.62 4.98 -61.50
N TYR A 660 8.49 4.17 -62.12
CA TYR A 660 9.74 3.55 -61.61
C TYR A 660 9.71 2.48 -60.48
N SER A 661 9.74 1.21 -60.93
CA SER A 661 10.58 0.12 -60.39
C SER A 661 12.03 0.25 -60.95
N PRO A 662 13.02 -0.70 -60.84
CA PRO A 662 13.06 -2.06 -60.24
C PRO A 662 14.31 -2.31 -59.32
N ARG A 663 14.55 -3.47 -58.69
CA ARG A 663 15.10 -4.76 -59.22
C ARG A 663 15.13 -5.82 -58.09
N SER A 664 14.61 -7.05 -58.25
CA SER A 664 15.25 -8.30 -58.81
C SER A 664 16.54 -8.76 -58.10
N GLY A 665 16.76 -10.01 -57.68
CA GLY A 665 16.03 -11.30 -57.72
C GLY A 665 16.65 -12.26 -56.65
N HIS A 666 16.45 -13.58 -56.55
CA HIS A 666 15.76 -14.62 -57.32
C HIS A 666 15.25 -15.74 -56.35
N ALA A 667 14.38 -16.63 -56.84
CA ALA A 667 13.99 -17.92 -56.23
C ALA A 667 14.43 -19.10 -57.17
N PRO A 668 14.07 -20.40 -57.02
CA PRO A 668 13.23 -21.07 -56.00
C PRO A 668 13.77 -22.44 -55.49
N TYR A 669 12.95 -23.16 -54.69
CA TYR A 669 12.66 -24.62 -54.58
C TYR A 669 12.03 -24.82 -53.17
N GLU A 670 10.74 -25.17 -53.01
CA GLU A 670 10.14 -26.53 -52.95
C GLU A 670 10.70 -27.40 -51.80
N LEU A 671 9.90 -28.14 -51.00
CA LEU A 671 8.44 -28.32 -50.92
C LEU A 671 8.04 -28.93 -49.54
N GLU A 672 6.75 -29.23 -49.37
CA GLU A 672 6.12 -30.06 -48.30
C GLU A 672 5.82 -29.45 -46.92
N GLU A 673 4.60 -29.78 -46.49
CA GLU A 673 3.76 -29.26 -45.41
C GLU A 673 4.10 -29.82 -44.02
N SER A 674 3.72 -29.11 -42.94
CA SER A 674 2.63 -29.58 -42.05
C SER A 674 2.47 -28.75 -40.76
N LEU A 675 1.38 -27.96 -40.69
CA LEU A 675 0.45 -27.79 -39.55
C LEU A 675 1.00 -27.76 -38.09
N ILE A 676 0.85 -26.63 -37.38
CA ILE A 676 -0.12 -26.41 -36.26
C ILE A 676 0.10 -25.03 -35.58
N SER A 677 -0.97 -24.23 -35.56
CA SER A 677 -1.32 -23.08 -34.67
C SER A 677 -0.24 -22.15 -34.10
N GLU A 678 -0.23 -20.91 -34.61
CA GLU A 678 0.10 -19.71 -33.84
C GLU A 678 -1.10 -19.30 -32.95
N GLY A 679 -0.94 -18.27 -32.10
CA GLY A 679 -2.01 -17.76 -31.22
C GLY A 679 -1.54 -16.72 -30.19
N ASP A 680 -0.84 -15.67 -30.62
CA ASP A 680 -0.33 -14.62 -29.72
C ASP A 680 -1.45 -13.73 -29.12
N GLU A 681 -1.31 -13.41 -27.83
CA GLU A 681 -2.08 -12.36 -27.17
C GLU A 681 -1.30 -11.03 -27.22
N HIS A 682 -1.92 -9.97 -27.77
CA HIS A 682 -1.42 -8.60 -27.68
C HIS A 682 -2.55 -7.63 -27.40
N TYR A 683 -2.45 -6.93 -26.25
CA TYR A 683 -3.50 -6.04 -25.75
C TYR A 683 -3.26 -4.61 -26.27
N GLY A 684 -4.14 -4.13 -27.14
CA GLY A 684 -3.98 -2.85 -27.86
C GLY A 684 -4.40 -1.60 -27.07
N SER A 685 -3.80 -0.46 -27.43
CA SER A 685 -4.17 0.87 -26.92
C SER A 685 -5.55 1.32 -27.44
N PHE A 686 -6.22 2.19 -26.68
CA PHE A 686 -7.35 2.99 -27.15
C PHE A 686 -6.86 4.39 -27.55
N ASP A 687 -7.05 4.74 -28.81
CA ASP A 687 -7.07 6.11 -29.32
C ASP A 687 -8.36 6.30 -30.15
N GLU A 688 -8.95 7.49 -30.12
CA GLU A 688 -10.25 7.77 -30.75
C GLU A 688 -10.12 8.14 -32.23
N ALA A 689 -11.05 7.64 -33.06
CA ALA A 689 -11.26 8.06 -34.45
C ALA A 689 -12.75 8.07 -34.78
N GLU A 690 -13.21 9.04 -35.57
CA GLU A 690 -14.64 9.35 -35.74
C GLU A 690 -15.32 8.73 -36.99
N GLN A 691 -16.67 8.68 -36.93
CA GLN A 691 -17.64 8.52 -38.04
C GLN A 691 -17.80 7.13 -38.69
N PRO A 692 -18.94 6.83 -39.37
CA PRO A 692 -20.22 7.57 -39.46
C PRO A 692 -21.46 6.79 -38.93
N GLU A 693 -22.61 7.46 -38.82
CA GLU A 693 -23.86 6.84 -38.31
C GLU A 693 -24.58 5.90 -39.30
N THR A 694 -25.13 4.78 -38.79
CA THR A 694 -26.22 4.02 -39.44
C THR A 694 -27.29 3.56 -38.40
N PRO A 695 -28.55 3.30 -38.80
CA PRO A 695 -29.67 3.30 -37.86
C PRO A 695 -30.08 1.93 -37.30
N SER A 696 -29.58 1.58 -36.10
CA SER A 696 -30.19 0.57 -35.19
C SER A 696 -30.22 1.03 -33.72
N ASN A 697 -29.89 2.30 -33.48
CA ASN A 697 -29.46 2.83 -32.18
C ASN A 697 -30.54 2.95 -31.08
N SER A 698 -31.81 2.57 -31.32
CA SER A 698 -32.88 2.67 -30.30
C SER A 698 -32.74 1.60 -29.21
N ALA A 699 -32.62 0.33 -29.61
CA ALA A 699 -32.39 -0.78 -28.68
C ALA A 699 -31.05 -0.65 -27.97
N TRP A 700 -30.01 -0.20 -28.68
CA TRP A 700 -28.67 0.01 -28.11
C TRP A 700 -28.62 1.19 -27.13
N LYS A 701 -29.30 2.32 -27.40
CA LYS A 701 -29.44 3.42 -26.42
C LYS A 701 -30.29 3.01 -25.21
N ALA A 702 -31.31 2.17 -25.39
CA ALA A 702 -32.07 1.62 -24.25
C ALA A 702 -31.20 0.70 -23.37
N ALA A 703 -30.46 -0.24 -23.97
CA ALA A 703 -29.53 -1.10 -23.27
C ALA A 703 -28.40 -0.29 -22.58
N LYS A 704 -27.79 0.66 -23.28
CA LYS A 704 -26.75 1.54 -22.73
C LYS A 704 -27.27 2.42 -21.59
N LYS A 705 -28.54 2.84 -21.63
CA LYS A 705 -29.17 3.54 -20.49
C LYS A 705 -29.38 2.61 -19.30
N VAL A 706 -29.95 1.42 -19.50
CA VAL A 706 -30.13 0.43 -18.41
C VAL A 706 -28.79 0.02 -17.79
N LEU A 707 -27.73 -0.09 -18.59
CA LEU A 707 -26.38 -0.34 -18.10
C LEU A 707 -25.79 0.88 -17.35
N ALA A 708 -26.03 2.11 -17.81
CA ALA A 708 -25.61 3.32 -17.09
C ALA A 708 -26.38 3.53 -15.77
N ASP A 709 -27.66 3.15 -15.72
CA ASP A 709 -28.50 3.20 -14.51
C ASP A 709 -28.16 2.04 -13.52
N ILE A 710 -27.21 1.14 -13.86
CA ILE A 710 -26.77 -0.04 -13.07
C ILE A 710 -25.24 -0.06 -12.83
N SER A 711 -24.44 0.70 -13.59
CA SER A 711 -22.98 0.76 -13.47
C SER A 711 -22.52 1.65 -12.31
N PRO A 712 -21.55 1.22 -11.48
CA PRO A 712 -20.81 2.08 -10.55
C PRO A 712 -19.53 2.68 -11.18
N TRP A 713 -19.34 2.52 -12.50
CA TRP A 713 -18.27 3.10 -13.33
C TRP A 713 -18.85 4.01 -14.42
#